data_AF-A0A6N4UYE4-F1
#
_entry.id   AF-A0A6N4UYE4-F1
#
_cell.length_a   1.000
_cell.length_b   1.000
_cell.length_c   1.000
_cell.angle_alpha   90.00
_cell.angle_beta   90.00
_cell.angle_gamma   90.00
#
_symmetry.space_group_name_H-M   'P 1'
#
loop_
_entity.id
_entity.type
_entity.pdbx_description
1 polymer ?
#
loop_
_entity_poly.entity_id
_entity_poly.type
_entity_poly.pdbx_seq_one_letter_code
_entity_poly.pdbx_strand_id
1 'polypeptide(L)'
;MARGFQGVMMRGFGARDHQATVVETTYLTPNLLRLRLVSPTVFEDAVAEPTSYLRFWVPDPDGSKTEFQRGYTMSEMDPATGHFAVDVVLHEPSGPASKWARAAEPGDTIPVMALGSTGFTVPDDLPAGYLLIGDAAATPAINGIIGVLPQDIPVEVYLEQHDENDLLIPIAEHPRLRVHWIKRHDTTSLAAAIEARDWSDWYCWVTPEAGSLKHLRTRLRDEFGFPKSELHAQAYWTEGRAMGTDRTEVAEPEPVSAPAPAPIPAAPARGTWRAQGAGRLLAPLKTPLIISGVLQALITLIQLAPFVLLVELARLLLAGAEESRLWTLGLTAVWLLGFGALLGAGLTLWLHRLDAQFARELRTRLLTKMSRLPLGWFTARGSGSIKQLVQDDTLSLHYLVTHAIPDAVAAVIAPVAVLIYLFTVDWRLALVLFVPVLTYLVLMSLMTIQSGAKIGQAQRWADRMSGEAGAYLEGQPVVRVFGGAASSSFRRRLDEYIGFLVDWQRPFTGKKSLMDLVTRPATFLWLIAAVGTPMIIGGSMDPVDLLPFLLLGTTFGVRLLGVGYGLGGIRGGMLAARRIQNTLDEADLALLEHQGEEGAPDAVVFDGVTFGYRPSVPVIKDVSLTLRPGTVTALVGPSGSGKSTLAALLARFHDVDTGSIRLDGKDIRSLTADELYRRVGFVLQEAQLVAGTVAENIALADPEADPARIEQAARDAQIHDRILRLPEGYQTVLGASSALSGGERQRLTIARAILADTPVLILDEATAFADPESEYLVQQALNRLTKDRTVLVIAHRLHTITHADQIVVLDGGHIAETGTHEGLLAGVNGKAGRYHQLWQTGRSLHPGDAVTAGDAR
;
A
#
# COMPACT_ATOMS: atom_id res chain seq x y z
N MET A 1 -16.42 -42.77 -3.31
CA MET A 1 -15.10 -42.74 -2.66
C MET A 1 -15.22 -42.02 -1.32
N ALA A 2 -14.53 -42.46 -0.27
CA ALA A 2 -14.78 -41.99 1.10
C ALA A 2 -13.76 -40.93 1.53
N ARG A 3 -14.11 -39.64 1.46
CA ARG A 3 -13.23 -38.48 1.77
C ARG A 3 -13.21 -38.02 3.24
N GLY A 4 -13.74 -38.83 4.15
CA GLY A 4 -13.72 -38.56 5.61
C GLY A 4 -14.42 -37.26 6.05
N PHE A 5 -14.23 -36.90 7.33
CA PHE A 5 -14.83 -35.71 7.96
C PHE A 5 -14.34 -34.39 7.35
N GLN A 6 -13.07 -34.32 6.95
CA GLN A 6 -12.48 -33.12 6.33
C GLN A 6 -13.12 -32.81 4.97
N GLY A 7 -13.37 -33.82 4.11
CA GLY A 7 -14.05 -33.62 2.84
C GLY A 7 -15.53 -33.22 2.98
N VAL A 8 -16.16 -33.54 4.11
CA VAL A 8 -17.52 -33.08 4.46
C VAL A 8 -17.47 -31.64 4.99
N MET A 9 -16.53 -31.32 5.86
CA MET A 9 -16.28 -29.95 6.35
C MET A 9 -15.96 -28.99 5.20
N MET A 10 -15.06 -29.35 4.29
CA MET A 10 -14.65 -28.53 3.15
C MET A 10 -15.82 -28.26 2.19
N ARG A 11 -16.64 -29.27 1.89
CA ARG A 11 -17.90 -29.08 1.15
C ARG A 11 -18.90 -28.22 1.93
N GLY A 12 -18.96 -28.35 3.25
CA GLY A 12 -19.71 -27.47 4.14
C GLY A 12 -19.22 -26.01 4.11
N PHE A 13 -17.92 -25.80 3.89
CA PHE A 13 -17.31 -24.48 3.66
C PHE A 13 -17.53 -23.94 2.23
N GLY A 14 -18.18 -24.73 1.36
CA GLY A 14 -18.48 -24.37 -0.02
C GLY A 14 -17.41 -24.76 -1.03
N ALA A 15 -16.46 -25.64 -0.68
CA ALA A 15 -15.52 -26.17 -1.65
C ALA A 15 -16.22 -27.07 -2.66
N ARG A 16 -15.93 -26.86 -3.95
CA ARG A 16 -16.39 -27.71 -5.05
C ARG A 16 -15.24 -28.54 -5.57
N ASP A 17 -15.58 -29.74 -6.03
CA ASP A 17 -14.63 -30.57 -6.78
C ASP A 17 -14.74 -30.21 -8.25
N HIS A 18 -13.59 -30.01 -8.87
CA HIS A 18 -13.47 -29.84 -10.30
C HIS A 18 -12.79 -31.08 -10.86
N GLN A 19 -13.34 -31.65 -11.92
CA GLN A 19 -12.66 -32.72 -12.63
C GLN A 19 -11.62 -32.09 -13.55
N ALA A 20 -10.36 -32.48 -13.38
CA ALA A 20 -9.26 -32.08 -14.23
C ALA A 20 -8.80 -33.27 -15.07
N THR A 21 -8.74 -33.08 -16.38
CA THR A 21 -8.30 -34.11 -17.33
C THR A 21 -6.87 -33.83 -17.75
N VAL A 22 -5.99 -34.84 -17.67
CA VAL A 22 -4.60 -34.76 -18.13
C VAL A 22 -4.60 -34.64 -19.66
N VAL A 23 -3.91 -33.62 -20.16
CA VAL A 23 -3.72 -33.34 -21.60
C VAL A 23 -2.33 -33.78 -22.04
N GLU A 24 -1.32 -33.51 -21.21
CA GLU A 24 0.08 -33.77 -21.53
C GLU A 24 0.89 -34.01 -20.25
N THR A 25 1.88 -34.89 -20.35
CA THR A 25 2.84 -35.22 -19.29
C THR A 25 4.26 -35.02 -19.84
N THR A 26 5.06 -34.15 -19.22
CA THR A 26 6.42 -33.81 -19.69
C THR A 26 7.42 -33.83 -18.53
N TYR A 27 8.55 -34.53 -18.65
CA TYR A 27 9.63 -34.47 -17.66
C TYR A 27 10.45 -33.19 -17.87
N LEU A 28 10.52 -32.33 -16.85
CA LEU A 28 11.42 -31.16 -16.83
C LEU A 28 12.82 -31.56 -16.39
N THR A 29 12.90 -32.45 -15.39
CA THR A 29 14.11 -33.14 -14.95
C THR A 29 13.73 -34.59 -14.63
N PRO A 30 14.69 -35.53 -14.40
CA PRO A 30 14.36 -36.90 -14.01
C PRO A 30 13.45 -37.01 -12.78
N ASN A 31 13.49 -36.01 -11.89
CA ASN A 31 12.74 -35.99 -10.62
C ASN A 31 11.62 -34.93 -10.58
N LEU A 32 11.36 -34.21 -11.69
CA LEU A 32 10.32 -33.19 -11.78
C LEU A 32 9.47 -33.36 -13.04
N LEU A 33 8.18 -33.60 -12.84
CA LEU A 33 7.20 -33.87 -13.89
C LEU A 33 6.20 -32.72 -14.03
N ARG A 34 6.03 -32.15 -15.22
CA ARG A 34 4.93 -31.23 -15.53
C ARG A 34 3.72 -32.00 -16.05
N LEU A 35 2.57 -31.78 -15.43
CA LEU A 35 1.27 -32.25 -15.90
C LEU A 35 0.48 -31.04 -16.40
N ARG A 36 0.07 -31.05 -17.67
CA ARG A 36 -0.91 -30.09 -18.21
C ARG A 36 -2.30 -30.70 -18.13
N LEU A 37 -3.24 -29.97 -17.55
CA LEU A 37 -4.61 -30.39 -17.35
C LEU A 37 -5.59 -29.35 -17.90
N VAL A 38 -6.81 -29.80 -18.15
CA VAL A 38 -7.94 -28.92 -18.49
C VAL A 38 -9.11 -29.20 -17.54
N SER A 39 -9.74 -28.13 -17.05
CA SER A 39 -10.97 -28.21 -16.28
C SER A 39 -11.88 -27.04 -16.63
N PRO A 40 -13.09 -27.27 -17.17
CA PRO A 40 -13.99 -26.19 -17.59
C PRO A 40 -14.46 -25.27 -16.45
N THR A 41 -14.40 -25.74 -15.21
CA THR A 41 -15.02 -25.05 -14.06
C THR A 41 -14.03 -24.64 -12.98
N VAL A 42 -12.76 -25.03 -13.05
CA VAL A 42 -11.80 -24.82 -11.95
C VAL A 42 -11.61 -23.33 -11.61
N PHE A 43 -11.60 -22.46 -12.61
CA PHE A 43 -11.44 -21.01 -12.45
C PHE A 43 -12.73 -20.27 -12.06
N GLU A 44 -13.84 -20.97 -11.87
CA GLU A 44 -14.99 -20.38 -11.17
C GLU A 44 -14.69 -20.17 -9.68
N ASP A 45 -13.82 -21.01 -9.10
CA ASP A 45 -13.42 -20.96 -7.68
C ASP A 45 -11.94 -20.66 -7.48
N ALA A 46 -11.07 -21.05 -8.42
CA ALA A 46 -9.63 -20.78 -8.38
C ALA A 46 -9.30 -19.38 -8.91
N VAL A 47 -8.40 -18.69 -8.23
CA VAL A 47 -7.85 -17.41 -8.70
C VAL A 47 -6.61 -17.69 -9.55
N ALA A 48 -6.57 -17.16 -10.76
CA ALA A 48 -5.39 -17.23 -11.64
C ALA A 48 -4.37 -16.14 -11.31
N GLU A 49 -3.76 -16.28 -10.15
CA GLU A 49 -2.69 -15.42 -9.64
C GLU A 49 -1.45 -16.30 -9.38
N PRO A 50 -0.23 -15.72 -9.41
CA PRO A 50 0.98 -16.42 -8.98
C PRO A 50 0.80 -17.13 -7.63
N THR A 51 1.51 -18.24 -7.42
CA THR A 51 1.44 -19.07 -6.20
C THR A 51 0.10 -19.76 -5.90
N SER A 52 -0.95 -19.51 -6.68
CA SER A 52 -2.22 -20.22 -6.54
C SER A 52 -2.00 -21.73 -6.69
N TYR A 53 -2.61 -22.50 -5.80
CA TYR A 53 -2.44 -23.95 -5.74
C TYR A 53 -3.79 -24.66 -5.74
N LEU A 54 -3.77 -25.90 -6.24
CA LEU A 54 -4.92 -26.80 -6.21
C LEU A 54 -4.60 -28.00 -5.33
N ARG A 55 -5.63 -28.51 -4.66
CA ARG A 55 -5.57 -29.74 -3.88
C ARG A 55 -6.04 -30.89 -4.77
N PHE A 56 -5.12 -31.80 -5.07
CA PHE A 56 -5.36 -33.01 -5.85
C PHE A 56 -5.72 -34.15 -4.92
N TRP A 57 -6.72 -34.94 -5.33
CA TRP A 57 -7.17 -36.13 -4.62
C TRP A 57 -6.75 -37.36 -5.41
N VAL A 58 -5.62 -37.93 -5.03
CA VAL A 58 -4.98 -39.05 -5.72
C VAL A 58 -5.52 -40.37 -5.19
N PRO A 59 -5.93 -41.32 -6.06
CA PRO A 59 -6.37 -42.63 -5.61
C PRO A 59 -5.23 -43.43 -4.96
N ASP A 60 -5.57 -44.37 -4.09
CA ASP A 60 -4.60 -45.29 -3.50
C ASP A 60 -3.97 -46.19 -4.58
N PRO A 61 -2.63 -46.19 -4.74
CA PRO A 61 -1.93 -47.07 -5.67
C PRO A 61 -2.17 -48.56 -5.39
N ASP A 62 -2.50 -48.95 -4.15
CA ASP A 62 -2.75 -50.34 -3.76
C ASP A 62 -4.23 -50.76 -3.96
N GLY A 63 -5.04 -49.90 -4.61
CA GLY A 63 -6.41 -50.22 -5.04
C GLY A 63 -7.48 -50.10 -3.96
N SER A 64 -7.19 -49.46 -2.82
CA SER A 64 -8.18 -49.18 -1.78
C SER A 64 -9.16 -48.07 -2.21
N LYS A 65 -10.26 -47.91 -1.46
CA LYS A 65 -11.25 -46.82 -1.67
C LYS A 65 -10.80 -45.47 -1.10
N THR A 66 -9.57 -45.38 -0.62
CA THR A 66 -8.98 -44.20 0.02
C THR A 66 -8.39 -43.28 -1.05
N GLU A 67 -8.54 -41.97 -0.87
CA GLU A 67 -7.89 -40.94 -1.69
C GLU A 67 -6.91 -40.17 -0.79
N PHE A 68 -5.72 -39.90 -1.32
CA PHE A 68 -4.66 -39.13 -0.68
C PHE A 68 -4.66 -37.70 -1.22
N GLN A 69 -4.53 -36.74 -0.33
CA GLN A 69 -4.52 -35.32 -0.71
C GLN A 69 -3.09 -34.80 -0.88
N ARG A 70 -2.83 -34.05 -1.96
CA ARG A 70 -1.61 -33.25 -2.11
C ARG A 70 -1.89 -31.90 -2.77
N GLY A 71 -1.27 -30.84 -2.28
CA GLY A 71 -1.35 -29.51 -2.87
C GLY A 71 -0.25 -29.33 -3.92
N TYR A 72 -0.60 -28.74 -5.07
CA TYR A 72 0.37 -28.35 -6.10
C TYR A 72 0.11 -26.93 -6.58
N THR A 73 1.15 -26.11 -6.62
CA THR A 73 1.11 -24.77 -7.21
C THR A 73 0.95 -24.89 -8.72
N MET A 74 0.07 -24.07 -9.30
CA MET A 74 -0.11 -24.00 -10.74
C MET A 74 1.07 -23.25 -11.38
N SER A 75 1.71 -23.86 -12.36
CA SER A 75 2.84 -23.28 -13.12
C SER A 75 2.39 -22.54 -14.38
N GLU A 76 1.26 -22.94 -14.97
CA GLU A 76 0.62 -22.30 -16.13
C GLU A 76 -0.89 -22.18 -15.84
N MET A 77 -1.53 -21.08 -16.25
CA MET A 77 -2.95 -20.83 -16.02
C MET A 77 -3.57 -20.07 -17.19
N ASP A 78 -4.66 -20.61 -17.74
CA ASP A 78 -5.49 -19.95 -18.75
C ASP A 78 -6.97 -20.05 -18.34
N PRO A 79 -7.50 -19.02 -17.66
CA PRO A 79 -8.89 -18.99 -17.21
C PRO A 79 -9.91 -19.03 -18.35
N ALA A 80 -9.55 -18.57 -19.55
CA ALA A 80 -10.49 -18.50 -20.68
C ALA A 80 -10.79 -19.88 -21.25
N THR A 81 -9.80 -20.77 -21.23
CA THR A 81 -9.91 -22.13 -21.78
C THR A 81 -10.04 -23.20 -20.70
N GLY A 82 -9.74 -22.87 -19.44
CA GLY A 82 -9.72 -23.82 -18.34
C GLY A 82 -8.44 -24.67 -18.27
N HIS A 83 -7.43 -24.33 -19.08
CA HIS A 83 -6.15 -25.03 -19.08
C HIS A 83 -5.26 -24.55 -17.94
N PHE A 84 -4.52 -25.48 -17.31
CA PHE A 84 -3.51 -25.16 -16.31
C PHE A 84 -2.44 -26.25 -16.25
N ALA A 85 -1.28 -25.95 -15.67
CA ALA A 85 -0.22 -26.93 -15.45
C ALA A 85 0.20 -26.97 -13.98
N VAL A 86 0.70 -28.11 -13.53
CA VAL A 86 1.34 -28.28 -12.22
C VAL A 86 2.66 -29.02 -12.37
N ASP A 87 3.65 -28.65 -11.57
CA ASP A 87 4.95 -29.33 -11.57
C ASP A 87 5.06 -30.18 -10.30
N VAL A 88 5.24 -31.49 -10.48
CA VAL A 88 5.20 -32.52 -9.45
C VAL A 88 6.62 -33.02 -9.21
N VAL A 89 7.17 -32.72 -8.04
CA VAL A 89 8.43 -33.34 -7.57
C VAL A 89 8.17 -34.79 -7.18
N LEU A 90 8.99 -35.69 -7.74
CA LEU A 90 8.96 -37.13 -7.53
C LEU A 90 9.88 -37.50 -6.36
N HIS A 91 9.36 -37.41 -5.13
CA HIS A 91 10.13 -37.71 -3.91
C HIS A 91 10.39 -39.20 -3.72
N GLU A 92 11.48 -39.52 -3.02
CA GLU A 92 11.73 -40.84 -2.44
C GLU A 92 11.73 -40.78 -0.90
N PRO A 93 11.05 -41.71 -0.19
CA PRO A 93 10.28 -42.83 -0.73
C PRO A 93 9.00 -42.38 -1.47
N SER A 94 8.74 -43.00 -2.64
CA SER A 94 7.62 -42.64 -3.51
C SER A 94 6.24 -42.86 -2.86
N GLY A 95 5.55 -41.76 -2.56
CA GLY A 95 4.17 -41.75 -2.05
C GLY A 95 3.11 -41.89 -3.15
N PRO A 96 1.82 -42.04 -2.78
CA PRO A 96 0.70 -42.19 -3.73
C PRO A 96 0.68 -41.15 -4.85
N ALA A 97 0.96 -39.89 -4.53
CA ALA A 97 0.95 -38.80 -5.49
C ALA A 97 2.10 -38.87 -6.51
N SER A 98 3.29 -39.29 -6.10
CA SER A 98 4.43 -39.49 -7.00
C SER A 98 4.26 -40.75 -7.84
N LYS A 99 3.69 -41.84 -7.30
CA LYS A 99 3.32 -43.04 -8.06
C LYS A 99 2.28 -42.74 -9.14
N TRP A 100 1.21 -42.02 -8.79
CA TRP A 100 0.17 -41.63 -9.75
C TRP A 100 0.72 -40.72 -10.83
N ALA A 101 1.49 -39.68 -10.47
CA ALA A 101 2.06 -38.75 -11.44
C ALA A 101 2.97 -39.47 -12.46
N ARG A 102 3.80 -40.43 -12.02
CA ARG A 102 4.64 -41.25 -12.93
C ARG A 102 3.84 -42.08 -13.93
N ALA A 103 2.61 -42.46 -13.58
CA ALA A 103 1.74 -43.31 -14.39
C ALA A 103 0.66 -42.55 -15.17
N ALA A 104 0.55 -41.23 -15.01
CA ALA A 104 -0.52 -40.43 -15.58
C ALA A 104 -0.39 -40.29 -17.10
N GLU A 105 -1.44 -40.69 -17.83
CA GLU A 105 -1.53 -40.61 -19.29
C GLU A 105 -2.57 -39.57 -19.76
N PRO A 106 -2.43 -39.00 -20.98
CA PRO A 106 -3.45 -38.13 -21.55
C PRO A 106 -4.83 -38.79 -21.58
N GLY A 107 -5.83 -38.12 -21.02
CA GLY A 107 -7.19 -38.63 -20.84
C GLY A 107 -7.52 -39.05 -19.41
N ASP A 108 -6.52 -39.27 -18.54
CA ASP A 108 -6.76 -39.54 -17.12
C ASP A 108 -7.45 -38.36 -16.44
N THR A 109 -8.33 -38.66 -15.48
CA THR A 109 -9.07 -37.64 -14.73
C THR A 109 -8.75 -37.70 -13.26
N ILE A 110 -8.62 -36.53 -12.63
CA ILE A 110 -8.36 -36.41 -11.20
C ILE A 110 -9.24 -35.30 -10.58
N PRO A 111 -9.83 -35.51 -9.40
CA PRO A 111 -10.54 -34.45 -8.69
C PRO A 111 -9.54 -33.43 -8.12
N VAL A 112 -9.80 -32.15 -8.38
CA VAL A 112 -9.05 -31.03 -7.83
C VAL A 112 -9.96 -30.03 -7.11
N MET A 113 -9.41 -29.29 -6.15
CA MET A 113 -10.15 -28.34 -5.32
C MET A 113 -9.32 -27.08 -5.05
N ALA A 114 -9.93 -25.90 -5.22
CA ALA A 114 -9.27 -24.59 -5.08
C ALA A 114 -9.40 -23.93 -3.69
N LEU A 115 -10.08 -24.57 -2.74
CA LEU A 115 -10.38 -23.95 -1.43
C LEU A 115 -9.09 -23.70 -0.63
N GLY A 116 -8.90 -22.46 -0.18
CA GLY A 116 -7.75 -22.03 0.64
C GLY A 116 -6.53 -21.61 -0.17
N SER A 117 -6.62 -21.60 -1.50
CA SER A 117 -5.59 -21.00 -2.36
C SER A 117 -5.57 -19.49 -2.19
N THR A 118 -4.38 -18.93 -1.96
CA THR A 118 -4.14 -17.48 -1.95
C THR A 118 -3.09 -17.18 -3.00
N GLY A 119 -3.43 -16.33 -3.96
CA GLY A 119 -2.49 -15.84 -4.94
C GLY A 119 -1.56 -14.78 -4.34
N PHE A 120 -0.33 -14.73 -4.84
CA PHE A 120 0.58 -13.63 -4.63
C PHE A 120 0.21 -12.47 -5.57
N THR A 121 0.11 -11.28 -5.00
CA THR A 121 -0.11 -10.05 -5.77
C THR A 121 0.93 -9.02 -5.37
N VAL A 122 1.49 -8.33 -6.35
CA VAL A 122 2.42 -7.23 -6.11
C VAL A 122 1.68 -6.10 -5.37
N PRO A 123 2.18 -5.66 -4.20
CA PRO A 123 1.59 -4.54 -3.46
C PRO A 123 1.82 -3.21 -4.21
N ASP A 124 0.93 -2.23 -4.00
CA ASP A 124 1.07 -0.90 -4.62
C ASP A 124 2.27 -0.11 -4.03
N ASP A 125 2.56 -0.29 -2.72
CA ASP A 125 3.81 0.15 -2.10
C ASP A 125 4.83 -0.98 -2.20
N LEU A 126 5.81 -0.82 -3.09
CA LEU A 126 6.76 -1.84 -3.44
C LEU A 126 7.81 -2.03 -2.33
N PRO A 127 8.15 -3.29 -1.96
CA PRO A 127 9.22 -3.55 -1.02
C PRO A 127 10.59 -3.17 -1.62
N ALA A 128 11.61 -3.06 -0.76
CA ALA A 128 12.99 -2.82 -1.17
C ALA A 128 13.54 -3.95 -2.07
N GLY A 129 13.00 -5.16 -1.94
CA GLY A 129 13.31 -6.32 -2.76
C GLY A 129 12.45 -7.53 -2.40
N TYR A 130 12.63 -8.61 -3.15
CA TYR A 130 11.97 -9.90 -2.92
C TYR A 130 13.01 -10.98 -2.59
N LEU A 131 12.87 -11.60 -1.42
CA LEU A 131 13.67 -12.73 -0.96
C LEU A 131 12.85 -14.01 -1.09
N LEU A 132 13.16 -14.83 -2.10
CA LEU A 132 12.44 -16.06 -2.40
C LEU A 132 13.31 -17.26 -2.02
N ILE A 133 12.83 -18.10 -1.13
CA ILE A 133 13.60 -19.21 -0.55
C ILE A 133 12.81 -20.49 -0.71
N GLY A 134 13.44 -21.55 -1.20
CA GLY A 134 12.76 -22.82 -1.42
C GLY A 134 13.68 -23.93 -1.87
N ASP A 135 13.10 -24.87 -2.61
CA ASP A 135 13.73 -26.03 -3.23
C ASP A 135 13.01 -26.33 -4.57
N ALA A 136 13.30 -27.47 -5.19
CA ALA A 136 12.66 -27.90 -6.43
C ALA A 136 11.11 -27.86 -6.41
N ALA A 137 10.46 -28.09 -5.27
CA ALA A 137 9.00 -28.07 -5.14
C ALA A 137 8.45 -26.64 -5.08
N ALA A 138 9.27 -25.68 -4.63
CA ALA A 138 8.91 -24.26 -4.56
C ALA A 138 8.98 -23.55 -5.91
N THR A 139 9.72 -24.10 -6.88
CA THR A 139 10.04 -23.43 -8.15
C THR A 139 8.83 -22.92 -8.93
N PRO A 140 7.68 -23.62 -9.02
CA PRO A 140 6.49 -23.08 -9.67
C PRO A 140 5.97 -21.78 -9.03
N ALA A 141 5.97 -21.72 -7.68
CA ALA A 141 5.57 -20.54 -6.95
C ALA A 141 6.58 -19.39 -7.16
N ILE A 142 7.88 -19.70 -7.06
CA ILE A 142 8.96 -18.74 -7.25
C ILE A 142 8.94 -18.16 -8.67
N ASN A 143 8.81 -18.99 -9.70
CA ASN A 143 8.71 -18.55 -11.09
C ASN A 143 7.45 -17.71 -11.33
N GLY A 144 6.32 -18.11 -10.75
CA GLY A 144 5.08 -17.33 -10.81
C GLY A 144 5.25 -15.94 -10.19
N ILE A 145 5.93 -15.84 -9.04
CA ILE A 145 6.24 -14.55 -8.40
C ILE A 145 7.14 -13.73 -9.33
N ILE A 146 8.29 -14.27 -9.74
CA ILE A 146 9.26 -13.56 -10.60
C ILE A 146 8.60 -13.02 -11.87
N GLY A 147 7.70 -13.80 -12.49
CA GLY A 147 7.00 -13.44 -13.72
C GLY A 147 6.08 -12.22 -13.61
N VAL A 148 5.67 -11.82 -12.39
CA VAL A 148 4.83 -10.63 -12.17
C VAL A 148 5.57 -9.48 -11.50
N LEU A 149 6.82 -9.66 -11.07
CA LEU A 149 7.57 -8.62 -10.39
C LEU A 149 7.96 -7.49 -11.36
N PRO A 150 7.91 -6.22 -10.91
CA PRO A 150 8.46 -5.10 -11.66
C PRO A 150 9.96 -5.30 -11.94
N GLN A 151 10.35 -5.13 -13.21
CA GLN A 151 11.71 -5.40 -13.71
C GLN A 151 12.83 -4.63 -12.98
N ASP A 152 12.48 -3.56 -12.29
CA ASP A 152 13.41 -2.68 -11.59
C ASP A 152 13.68 -3.06 -10.13
N ILE A 153 12.98 -4.04 -9.56
CA ILE A 153 13.14 -4.44 -8.16
C ILE A 153 14.18 -5.56 -8.02
N PRO A 154 15.11 -5.49 -7.05
CA PRO A 154 16.01 -6.60 -6.74
C PRO A 154 15.27 -7.88 -6.32
N VAL A 155 15.68 -9.02 -6.87
CA VAL A 155 15.13 -10.33 -6.51
C VAL A 155 16.28 -11.28 -6.15
N GLU A 156 16.25 -11.83 -4.94
CA GLU A 156 17.21 -12.81 -4.46
C GLU A 156 16.50 -14.15 -4.27
N VAL A 157 16.99 -15.19 -4.94
CA VAL A 157 16.46 -16.54 -4.89
C VAL A 157 17.49 -17.46 -4.25
N TYR A 158 17.12 -18.14 -3.16
CA TYR A 158 17.94 -19.16 -2.52
C TYR A 158 17.24 -20.52 -2.62
N LEU A 159 17.82 -21.44 -3.39
CA LEU A 159 17.25 -22.78 -3.62
C LEU A 159 18.16 -23.84 -3.02
N GLU A 160 17.59 -24.67 -2.16
CA GLU A 160 18.27 -25.85 -1.62
C GLU A 160 18.29 -26.98 -2.66
N GLN A 161 19.49 -27.51 -2.91
CA GLN A 161 19.74 -28.59 -3.85
C GLN A 161 19.69 -29.92 -3.10
N HIS A 162 18.72 -30.77 -3.47
CA HIS A 162 18.57 -32.13 -2.94
C HIS A 162 19.14 -33.18 -3.90
N ASP A 163 19.08 -32.92 -5.20
CA ASP A 163 19.58 -33.79 -6.27
C ASP A 163 20.47 -33.02 -7.26
N GLU A 164 21.40 -33.70 -7.94
CA GLU A 164 22.25 -33.07 -8.95
C GLU A 164 21.45 -32.49 -10.13
N ASN A 165 20.30 -33.09 -10.45
CA ASN A 165 19.43 -32.66 -11.53
C ASN A 165 18.56 -31.44 -11.18
N ASP A 166 18.52 -30.99 -9.92
CA ASP A 166 17.75 -29.79 -9.53
C ASP A 166 18.28 -28.54 -10.26
N LEU A 167 19.57 -28.53 -10.60
CA LEU A 167 20.21 -27.45 -11.37
C LEU A 167 19.67 -27.31 -12.80
N LEU A 168 18.96 -28.32 -13.31
CA LEU A 168 18.34 -28.30 -14.64
C LEU A 168 16.95 -27.65 -14.63
N ILE A 169 16.38 -27.36 -13.45
CA ILE A 169 15.05 -26.77 -13.34
C ILE A 169 15.11 -25.32 -13.86
N PRO A 170 14.26 -24.95 -14.84
CA PRO A 170 14.25 -23.60 -15.39
C PRO A 170 13.74 -22.59 -14.36
N ILE A 171 14.48 -21.50 -14.17
CA ILE A 171 14.09 -20.34 -13.37
C ILE A 171 13.66 -19.21 -14.30
N ALA A 172 12.58 -18.53 -13.97
CA ALA A 172 12.08 -17.39 -14.73
C ALA A 172 13.13 -16.27 -14.83
N GLU A 173 13.23 -15.64 -15.99
CA GLU A 173 14.18 -14.55 -16.21
C GLU A 173 13.67 -13.24 -15.58
N HIS A 174 14.57 -12.51 -14.91
CA HIS A 174 14.29 -11.17 -14.45
C HIS A 174 15.59 -10.34 -14.42
N PRO A 175 15.61 -9.07 -14.88
CA PRO A 175 16.84 -8.30 -15.10
C PRO A 175 17.72 -8.11 -13.85
N ARG A 176 17.10 -8.22 -12.66
CA ARG A 176 17.75 -8.04 -11.36
C ARG A 176 17.72 -9.29 -10.47
N LEU A 177 17.57 -10.45 -11.10
CA LEU A 177 17.55 -11.71 -10.41
C LEU A 177 18.97 -12.16 -10.04
N ARG A 178 19.14 -12.60 -8.79
CA ARG A 178 20.30 -13.36 -8.34
C ARG A 178 19.81 -14.69 -7.80
N VAL A 179 20.29 -15.79 -8.39
CA VAL A 179 19.93 -17.15 -7.98
C VAL A 179 21.13 -17.79 -7.32
N HIS A 180 20.91 -18.32 -6.12
CA HIS A 180 21.90 -19.06 -5.34
C HIS A 180 21.37 -20.49 -5.17
N TRP A 181 22.13 -21.47 -5.64
CA TRP A 181 21.87 -22.89 -5.38
C TRP A 181 22.77 -23.38 -4.25
N ILE A 182 22.17 -23.97 -3.22
CA ILE A 182 22.84 -24.32 -1.98
C ILE A 182 22.85 -25.84 -1.86
N LYS A 183 24.04 -26.43 -1.96
CA LYS A 183 24.20 -27.87 -1.73
C LYS A 183 23.85 -28.20 -0.29
N ARG A 184 22.90 -29.10 -0.10
CA ARG A 184 22.45 -29.49 1.23
C ARG A 184 23.43 -30.47 1.87
N HIS A 185 23.89 -30.14 3.07
CA HIS A 185 24.64 -31.05 3.96
C HIS A 185 23.76 -31.52 5.13
N ASP A 186 22.94 -30.61 5.64
CA ASP A 186 21.97 -30.81 6.72
C ASP A 186 20.83 -29.77 6.62
N THR A 187 19.88 -29.82 7.56
CA THR A 187 18.74 -28.89 7.64
C THR A 187 19.12 -27.45 8.00
N THR A 188 20.39 -27.16 8.28
CA THR A 188 20.88 -25.81 8.60
C THR A 188 21.54 -25.13 7.41
N SER A 189 21.91 -25.90 6.38
CA SER A 189 22.69 -25.45 5.22
C SER A 189 22.03 -24.28 4.49
N LEU A 190 20.74 -24.38 4.15
CA LEU A 190 19.99 -23.29 3.50
C LEU A 190 19.88 -22.06 4.40
N ALA A 191 19.64 -22.25 5.70
CA ALA A 191 19.53 -21.14 6.64
C ALA A 191 20.87 -20.41 6.79
N ALA A 192 22.00 -21.11 6.86
CA ALA A 192 23.34 -20.55 7.00
C ALA A 192 23.82 -19.80 5.74
N ALA A 193 23.37 -20.22 4.56
CA ALA A 193 23.77 -19.62 3.29
C ALA A 193 23.19 -18.22 3.04
N ILE A 194 22.10 -17.83 3.72
CA ILE A 194 21.51 -16.50 3.55
C ILE A 194 22.52 -15.43 4.00
N GLU A 195 22.77 -14.47 3.12
CA GLU A 195 23.69 -13.35 3.37
C GLU A 195 23.27 -12.55 4.61
N ALA A 196 24.23 -12.29 5.50
CA ALA A 196 24.03 -11.46 6.69
C ALA A 196 24.13 -9.96 6.31
N ARG A 197 23.03 -9.43 5.80
CA ARG A 197 22.87 -8.00 5.45
C ARG A 197 21.52 -7.46 5.96
N ASP A 198 21.31 -6.16 5.78
CA ASP A 198 20.01 -5.56 6.10
C ASP A 198 18.96 -5.99 5.07
N TRP A 199 17.97 -6.75 5.54
CA TRP A 199 16.82 -7.23 4.76
C TRP A 199 15.55 -6.40 5.01
N SER A 200 15.66 -5.25 5.69
CA SER A 200 14.51 -4.43 6.03
C SER A 200 13.72 -4.00 4.80
N ASP A 201 12.40 -4.07 4.93
CA ASP A 201 11.42 -3.79 3.87
C ASP A 201 11.51 -4.72 2.64
N TRP A 202 12.20 -5.87 2.75
CA TRP A 202 12.07 -6.94 1.76
C TRP A 202 10.82 -7.78 2.03
N TYR A 203 10.17 -8.23 0.98
CA TYR A 203 9.13 -9.27 1.08
C TYR A 203 9.80 -10.64 1.03
N CYS A 204 9.41 -11.56 1.93
CA CYS A 204 10.02 -12.88 1.98
C CYS A 204 9.00 -14.01 1.76
N TRP A 205 9.28 -14.84 0.76
CA TRP A 205 8.52 -16.06 0.45
C TRP A 205 9.39 -17.28 0.71
N VAL A 206 9.02 -18.11 1.68
CA VAL A 206 9.85 -19.22 2.18
C VAL A 206 9.06 -20.50 2.14
N THR A 207 9.35 -21.34 1.15
CA THR A 207 8.63 -22.61 0.95
C THR A 207 9.53 -23.84 0.71
N PRO A 208 10.54 -24.10 1.56
CA PRO A 208 11.40 -25.29 1.44
C PRO A 208 10.78 -26.51 2.13
N GLU A 209 11.58 -27.57 2.24
CA GLU A 209 11.32 -28.72 3.10
C GLU A 209 11.20 -28.35 4.60
N ALA A 210 10.46 -29.16 5.36
CA ALA A 210 10.07 -28.86 6.73
C ALA A 210 11.23 -28.69 7.71
N GLY A 211 12.31 -29.49 7.57
CA GLY A 211 13.50 -29.39 8.40
C GLY A 211 14.21 -28.05 8.22
N SER A 212 14.52 -27.68 6.98
CA SER A 212 15.14 -26.40 6.62
C SER A 212 14.30 -25.19 7.04
N LEU A 213 12.96 -25.26 6.91
CA LEU A 213 12.06 -24.18 7.31
C LEU A 213 12.18 -23.81 8.80
N LYS A 214 12.42 -24.79 9.68
CA LYS A 214 12.56 -24.55 11.12
C LYS A 214 13.72 -23.60 11.43
N HIS A 215 14.87 -23.84 10.81
CA HIS A 215 16.06 -23.02 11.00
C HIS A 215 15.91 -21.65 10.33
N LEU A 216 15.31 -21.62 9.13
CA LEU A 216 15.02 -20.37 8.42
C LEU A 216 14.10 -19.44 9.18
N ARG A 217 12.97 -19.94 9.72
CA ARG A 217 12.04 -19.12 10.51
C ARG A 217 12.72 -18.49 11.71
N THR A 218 13.60 -19.23 12.37
CA THR A 218 14.36 -18.74 13.52
C THR A 218 15.33 -17.65 13.07
N ARG A 219 16.11 -17.87 12.01
CA ARG A 219 17.07 -16.89 11.49
C ARG A 219 16.40 -15.61 10.97
N LEU A 220 15.36 -15.75 10.14
CA LEU A 220 14.61 -14.62 9.57
C LEU A 220 13.97 -13.75 10.67
N ARG A 221 13.43 -14.35 11.72
CA ARG A 221 12.82 -13.62 12.84
C ARG A 221 13.86 -13.05 13.81
N ASP A 222 14.79 -13.87 14.26
CA ASP A 222 15.66 -13.57 15.39
C ASP A 222 16.94 -12.85 14.96
N GLU A 223 17.48 -13.13 13.78
CA GLU A 223 18.67 -12.43 13.26
C GLU A 223 18.24 -11.22 12.42
N PHE A 224 17.38 -11.42 11.40
CA PHE A 224 17.04 -10.38 10.43
C PHE A 224 15.82 -9.52 10.80
N GLY A 225 14.96 -9.97 11.72
CA GLY A 225 13.84 -9.18 12.22
C GLY A 225 12.58 -9.16 11.36
N PHE A 226 12.41 -10.12 10.43
CA PHE A 226 11.25 -10.18 9.52
C PHE A 226 9.92 -10.14 10.29
N PRO A 227 9.03 -9.16 10.00
CA PRO A 227 7.68 -9.10 10.54
C PRO A 227 6.85 -10.27 10.03
N LYS A 228 5.96 -10.82 10.88
CA LYS A 228 5.05 -11.91 10.48
C LYS A 228 4.19 -11.58 9.25
N SER A 229 3.88 -10.29 9.02
CA SER A 229 3.07 -9.85 7.88
C SER A 229 3.83 -9.85 6.56
N GLU A 230 5.17 -9.76 6.59
CA GLU A 230 6.03 -9.70 5.39
C GLU A 230 6.75 -11.03 5.12
N LEU A 231 6.44 -12.06 5.92
CA LEU A 231 7.01 -13.40 5.83
C LEU A 231 5.91 -14.41 5.51
N HIS A 232 5.87 -14.88 4.27
CA HIS A 232 5.16 -16.09 3.92
C HIS A 232 6.07 -17.29 4.18
N ALA A 233 5.70 -18.17 5.11
CA ALA A 233 6.54 -19.29 5.51
C ALA A 233 5.71 -20.58 5.64
N GLN A 234 5.89 -21.53 4.74
CA GLN A 234 5.14 -22.78 4.71
C GLN A 234 6.00 -23.93 4.18
N ALA A 235 6.01 -25.09 4.84
CA ALA A 235 6.73 -26.24 4.33
C ALA A 235 5.92 -26.89 3.19
N TYR A 236 6.57 -27.19 2.07
CA TYR A 236 5.91 -27.84 0.93
C TYR A 236 5.95 -29.36 1.02
N TRP A 237 6.98 -29.90 1.67
CA TRP A 237 7.15 -31.34 1.86
C TRP A 237 8.06 -31.65 3.06
N THR A 238 8.25 -32.93 3.36
CA THR A 238 9.11 -33.40 4.45
C THR A 238 9.97 -34.54 3.93
N GLU A 239 11.29 -34.41 4.09
CA GLU A 239 12.22 -35.45 3.66
C GLU A 239 12.02 -36.78 4.40
N GLY A 240 12.23 -37.90 3.70
CA GLY A 240 12.12 -39.24 4.27
C GLY A 240 10.68 -39.71 4.52
N ARG A 241 9.68 -38.89 4.19
CA ARG A 241 8.25 -39.23 4.31
C ARG A 241 7.64 -39.50 2.94
N ALA A 242 6.92 -40.62 2.80
CA ALA A 242 6.07 -40.86 1.65
C ALA A 242 4.96 -39.80 1.62
N MET A 243 5.01 -38.89 0.65
CA MET A 243 4.12 -37.74 0.60
C MET A 243 2.69 -38.15 0.25
N GLY A 244 1.74 -37.76 1.10
CA GLY A 244 0.33 -38.08 1.03
C GLY A 244 -0.21 -38.35 2.44
N THR A 245 -1.13 -37.52 2.92
CA THR A 245 -1.68 -37.68 4.28
C THR A 245 -2.69 -38.84 4.30
N ASP A 246 -2.35 -39.94 5.00
CA ASP A 246 -3.29 -41.03 5.32
C ASP A 246 -4.25 -40.60 6.46
N ARG A 247 -5.49 -41.07 6.42
CA ARG A 247 -6.67 -40.55 7.13
C ARG A 247 -6.77 -40.98 8.61
N THR A 248 -5.76 -41.61 9.20
CA THR A 248 -5.81 -42.16 10.58
C THR A 248 -4.82 -41.53 11.56
N GLU A 249 -3.74 -40.88 11.11
CA GLU A 249 -2.81 -40.20 12.02
C GLU A 249 -3.24 -38.75 12.27
N VAL A 250 -3.88 -38.53 13.42
CA VAL A 250 -3.83 -37.23 14.09
C VAL A 250 -2.50 -37.16 14.81
N ALA A 251 -1.49 -36.58 14.16
CA ALA A 251 -0.30 -36.11 14.84
C ALA A 251 0.19 -34.83 14.14
N GLU A 252 -0.12 -33.69 14.73
CA GLU A 252 0.85 -32.60 14.70
C GLU A 252 2.14 -33.14 15.34
N PRO A 253 3.31 -33.01 14.71
CA PRO A 253 4.53 -33.27 15.43
C PRO A 253 4.62 -32.22 16.55
N GLU A 254 4.50 -32.68 17.80
CA GLU A 254 4.96 -31.92 18.94
C GLU A 254 6.42 -31.49 18.70
N PRO A 255 6.80 -30.26 19.04
CA PRO A 255 8.17 -29.81 18.88
C PRO A 255 9.07 -30.62 19.81
N VAL A 256 9.80 -31.61 19.27
CA VAL A 256 10.92 -32.22 19.99
C VAL A 256 11.98 -31.13 20.18
N SER A 257 12.12 -30.68 21.43
CA SER A 257 13.14 -29.74 21.87
C SER A 257 14.50 -30.43 21.87
N ALA A 258 15.25 -30.30 20.79
CA ALA A 258 16.70 -30.50 20.80
C ALA A 258 17.38 -29.14 21.04
N PRO A 259 18.49 -29.10 21.80
CA PRO A 259 19.15 -27.86 22.20
C PRO A 259 19.62 -27.07 20.97
N ALA A 260 19.37 -25.76 20.99
CA ALA A 260 19.82 -24.84 19.95
C ALA A 260 21.36 -24.88 19.85
N PRO A 261 21.94 -24.99 18.64
CA PRO A 261 23.37 -24.76 18.48
C PRO A 261 23.70 -23.32 18.86
N ALA A 262 24.90 -23.13 19.44
CA ALA A 262 25.37 -21.85 19.93
C ALA A 262 25.33 -20.77 18.83
N PRO A 263 24.89 -19.55 19.15
CA PRO A 263 24.81 -18.47 18.16
C PRO A 263 26.21 -18.12 17.64
N ILE A 264 26.36 -18.13 16.32
CA ILE A 264 27.50 -17.49 15.65
C ILE A 264 27.34 -15.98 15.87
N PRO A 265 28.33 -15.28 16.46
CA PRO A 265 28.20 -13.86 16.74
C PRO A 265 28.47 -13.06 15.47
N ALA A 266 27.42 -12.79 14.69
CA ALA A 266 27.36 -11.65 13.79
C ALA A 266 26.34 -10.66 14.37
N ALA A 267 26.74 -9.40 14.55
CA ALA A 267 25.87 -8.35 15.05
C ALA A 267 24.61 -8.22 14.14
N PRO A 268 23.42 -7.96 14.70
CA PRO A 268 22.20 -7.93 13.91
C PRO A 268 22.19 -6.76 12.91
N ALA A 269 22.08 -7.07 11.63
CA ALA A 269 21.68 -6.13 10.59
C ALA A 269 20.15 -5.92 10.63
N ARG A 270 19.62 -5.50 11.78
CA ARG A 270 18.18 -5.20 11.94
C ARG A 270 17.94 -3.74 11.62
N GLY A 271 17.52 -3.43 10.40
CA GLY A 271 16.96 -2.14 10.06
C GLY A 271 15.49 -1.99 10.54
N THR A 272 14.90 -0.84 10.23
CA THR A 272 13.52 -0.51 10.61
C THR A 272 12.52 -0.94 9.55
N TRP A 273 11.53 -1.75 9.94
CA TRP A 273 10.50 -2.24 9.02
C TRP A 273 9.29 -1.30 8.96
N ARG A 274 8.87 -0.95 7.74
CA ARG A 274 7.62 -0.22 7.45
C ARG A 274 6.40 -0.95 8.00
N ALA A 275 6.38 -2.28 7.92
CA ALA A 275 5.28 -3.10 8.45
C ALA A 275 5.06 -2.95 9.96
N GLN A 276 6.11 -2.60 10.70
CA GLN A 276 6.05 -2.38 12.14
C GLN A 276 5.69 -0.92 12.49
N GLY A 277 5.51 -0.04 11.51
CA GLY A 277 5.28 1.39 11.70
C GLY A 277 4.08 1.68 12.61
N ALA A 278 2.95 0.99 12.42
CA ALA A 278 1.77 1.18 13.27
C ALA A 278 2.04 0.87 14.76
N GLY A 279 2.79 -0.20 15.03
CA GLY A 279 3.17 -0.59 16.39
C GLY A 279 4.09 0.43 17.05
N ARG A 280 5.03 1.01 16.29
CA ARG A 280 5.92 2.09 16.77
C ARG A 280 5.14 3.36 17.07
N LEU A 281 4.21 3.75 16.20
CA LEU A 281 3.38 4.94 16.39
C LEU A 281 2.46 4.82 17.61
N LEU A 282 1.86 3.65 17.82
CA LEU A 282 0.91 3.38 18.90
C LEU A 282 1.57 2.91 20.20
N ALA A 283 2.89 2.70 20.23
CA ALA A 283 3.60 2.25 21.42
C ALA A 283 3.30 3.10 22.69
N PRO A 284 3.23 4.45 22.61
CA PRO A 284 2.87 5.28 23.77
C PRO A 284 1.43 5.05 24.28
N LEU A 285 0.54 4.57 23.41
CA LEU A 285 -0.89 4.37 23.71
C LEU A 285 -1.22 2.94 24.14
N LYS A 286 -0.27 2.00 24.08
CA LYS A 286 -0.51 0.59 24.39
C LYS A 286 -1.15 0.37 25.75
N THR A 287 -0.60 0.99 26.80
CA THR A 287 -1.13 0.85 28.17
C THR A 287 -2.52 1.47 28.32
N PRO A 288 -2.78 2.72 27.88
CA PRO A 288 -4.12 3.28 27.86
C PRO A 288 -5.17 2.44 27.12
N LEU A 289 -4.82 1.86 25.97
CA LEU A 289 -5.72 1.00 25.20
C LEU A 289 -6.05 -0.32 25.92
N ILE A 290 -5.09 -0.89 26.66
CA ILE A 290 -5.36 -2.07 27.49
C ILE A 290 -6.27 -1.69 28.66
N ILE A 291 -6.00 -0.57 29.34
CA ILE A 291 -6.83 -0.07 30.44
C ILE A 291 -8.26 0.20 29.96
N SER A 292 -8.44 0.81 28.79
CA SER A 292 -9.77 1.07 28.25
C SER A 292 -10.54 -0.20 27.96
N GLY A 293 -9.89 -1.23 27.42
CA GLY A 293 -10.50 -2.55 27.22
C GLY A 293 -10.97 -3.17 28.54
N VAL A 294 -10.12 -3.16 29.58
CA VAL A 294 -10.47 -3.72 30.90
C VAL A 294 -11.61 -2.92 31.55
N LEU A 295 -11.53 -1.59 31.54
CA LEU A 295 -12.58 -0.73 32.09
C LEU A 295 -13.90 -0.92 31.34
N GLN A 296 -13.86 -1.00 30.01
CA GLN A 296 -15.06 -1.23 29.21
C GLN A 296 -15.69 -2.59 29.53
N ALA A 297 -14.90 -3.64 29.73
CA ALA A 297 -15.42 -4.95 30.14
C ALA A 297 -16.19 -4.84 31.47
N LEU A 298 -15.62 -4.16 32.48
CA LEU A 298 -16.27 -3.94 33.78
C LEU A 298 -17.53 -3.07 33.66
N ILE A 299 -17.46 -1.97 32.91
CA ILE A 299 -18.60 -1.08 32.65
C ILE A 299 -19.73 -1.85 31.99
N THR A 300 -19.41 -2.70 31.02
CA THR A 300 -20.40 -3.54 30.33
C THR A 300 -21.09 -4.48 31.31
N LEU A 301 -20.35 -5.13 32.22
CA LEU A 301 -20.95 -5.98 33.25
C LEU A 301 -21.86 -5.19 34.21
N ILE A 302 -21.43 -3.99 34.63
CA ILE A 302 -22.22 -3.09 35.48
C ILE A 302 -23.51 -2.66 34.77
N GLN A 303 -23.44 -2.32 33.48
CA GLN A 303 -24.60 -1.93 32.68
C GLN A 303 -25.59 -3.09 32.46
N LEU A 304 -25.12 -4.35 32.55
CA LEU A 304 -25.99 -5.53 32.48
C LEU A 304 -26.66 -5.87 33.82
N ALA A 305 -26.04 -5.52 34.95
CA ALA A 305 -26.54 -5.86 36.28
C ALA A 305 -27.98 -5.35 36.56
N PRO A 306 -28.39 -4.12 36.18
CA PRO A 306 -29.77 -3.66 36.36
C PRO A 306 -30.83 -4.57 35.74
N PHE A 307 -30.53 -5.20 34.60
CA PHE A 307 -31.47 -6.12 33.96
C PHE A 307 -31.63 -7.43 34.74
N VAL A 308 -30.54 -7.93 35.35
CA VAL A 308 -30.59 -9.09 36.25
C VAL A 308 -31.37 -8.74 37.52
N LEU A 309 -31.12 -7.55 38.09
CA LEU A 309 -31.85 -7.07 39.27
C LEU A 309 -33.34 -6.83 38.96
N LEU A 310 -33.69 -6.42 37.75
CA LEU A 310 -35.08 -6.27 37.32
C LEU A 310 -35.82 -7.62 37.30
N VAL A 311 -35.16 -8.70 36.87
CA VAL A 311 -35.71 -10.06 36.97
C VAL A 311 -35.91 -10.43 38.43
N GLU A 312 -34.91 -10.22 39.27
CA GLU A 312 -34.98 -10.58 40.69
C GLU A 312 -36.07 -9.78 41.42
N LEU A 313 -36.25 -8.50 41.06
CA LEU A 313 -37.32 -7.66 41.55
C LEU A 313 -38.69 -8.26 41.19
N ALA A 314 -38.86 -8.73 39.95
CA ALA A 314 -40.09 -9.39 39.53
C ALA A 314 -40.34 -10.71 40.29
N ARG A 315 -39.30 -11.52 40.54
CA ARG A 315 -39.39 -12.74 41.38
C ARG A 315 -39.87 -12.40 42.78
N LEU A 316 -39.23 -11.42 43.44
CA LEU A 316 -39.58 -11.02 44.80
C LEU A 316 -40.99 -10.43 44.90
N LEU A 317 -41.40 -9.66 43.90
CA LEU A 317 -42.75 -9.09 43.83
C LEU A 317 -43.81 -10.20 43.71
N LEU A 318 -43.57 -11.21 42.86
CA LEU A 318 -44.47 -12.36 42.69
C LEU A 318 -44.49 -13.29 43.91
N ALA A 319 -43.39 -13.37 44.65
CA ALA A 319 -43.30 -14.12 45.90
C ALA A 319 -43.93 -13.38 47.11
N GLY A 320 -44.44 -12.16 46.93
CA GLY A 320 -45.04 -11.36 48.01
C GLY A 320 -44.03 -10.86 49.04
N ALA A 321 -42.80 -10.55 48.63
CA ALA A 321 -41.76 -10.04 49.52
C ALA A 321 -42.09 -8.67 50.11
N GLU A 322 -41.44 -8.33 51.23
CA GLU A 322 -41.61 -7.03 51.91
C GLU A 322 -41.25 -5.83 51.02
N GLU A 323 -42.02 -4.75 51.16
CA GLU A 323 -41.85 -3.51 50.39
C GLU A 323 -40.44 -2.90 50.54
N SER A 324 -39.86 -2.99 51.74
CA SER A 324 -38.50 -2.50 52.05
C SER A 324 -37.43 -3.16 51.16
N ARG A 325 -37.56 -4.46 50.90
CA ARG A 325 -36.63 -5.24 50.07
C ARG A 325 -36.80 -4.90 48.59
N LEU A 326 -38.02 -4.67 48.14
CA LEU A 326 -38.32 -4.25 46.76
C LEU A 326 -37.72 -2.86 46.45
N TRP A 327 -37.93 -1.89 47.35
CA TRP A 327 -37.33 -0.56 47.21
C TRP A 327 -35.80 -0.60 47.21
N THR A 328 -35.21 -1.39 48.10
CA THR A 328 -33.74 -1.53 48.18
C THR A 328 -33.17 -2.06 46.86
N LEU A 329 -33.80 -3.09 46.28
CA LEU A 329 -33.35 -3.69 45.02
C LEU A 329 -33.56 -2.73 43.82
N GLY A 330 -34.72 -2.07 43.76
CA GLY A 330 -35.02 -1.08 42.73
C GLY A 330 -34.06 0.10 42.73
N LEU A 331 -33.78 0.67 43.91
CA LEU A 331 -32.80 1.75 44.07
C LEU A 331 -31.38 1.29 43.72
N THR A 332 -31.01 0.06 44.06
CA THR A 332 -29.72 -0.53 43.67
C THR A 332 -29.59 -0.65 42.15
N ALA A 333 -30.65 -1.07 41.45
CA ALA A 333 -30.66 -1.16 39.99
C ALA A 333 -30.53 0.21 39.32
N VAL A 334 -31.26 1.22 39.81
CA VAL A 334 -31.15 2.61 39.33
C VAL A 334 -29.75 3.17 39.59
N TRP A 335 -29.18 2.90 40.77
CA TRP A 335 -27.82 3.31 41.10
C TRP A 335 -26.78 2.67 40.17
N LEU A 336 -26.87 1.36 39.92
CA LEU A 336 -25.95 0.66 39.01
C LEU A 336 -26.09 1.16 37.57
N LEU A 337 -27.31 1.46 37.11
CA LEU A 337 -27.55 2.04 35.80
C LEU A 337 -26.87 3.41 35.67
N GLY A 338 -27.09 4.30 36.64
CA GLY A 338 -26.47 5.62 36.69
C GLY A 338 -24.95 5.55 36.82
N PHE A 339 -24.44 4.66 37.67
CA PHE A 339 -23.01 4.45 37.88
C PHE A 339 -22.33 3.90 36.62
N GLY A 340 -22.93 2.92 35.95
CA GLY A 340 -22.44 2.39 34.68
C GLY A 340 -22.44 3.43 33.56
N ALA A 341 -23.45 4.30 33.50
CA ALA A 341 -23.49 5.42 32.56
C ALA A 341 -22.41 6.48 32.86
N LEU A 342 -22.21 6.83 34.13
CA LEU A 342 -21.17 7.76 34.57
C LEU A 342 -19.76 7.24 34.29
N LEU A 343 -19.49 5.96 34.57
CA LEU A 343 -18.22 5.33 34.24
C LEU A 343 -17.99 5.28 32.73
N GLY A 344 -19.02 4.95 31.96
CA GLY A 344 -18.98 4.98 30.48
C GLY A 344 -18.62 6.37 29.96
N ALA A 345 -19.34 7.40 30.41
CA ALA A 345 -19.06 8.79 30.04
C ALA A 345 -17.65 9.23 30.49
N GLY A 346 -17.21 8.83 31.67
CA GLY A 346 -15.86 9.09 32.19
C GLY A 346 -14.76 8.45 31.34
N LEU A 347 -14.95 7.18 30.95
CA LEU A 347 -14.04 6.45 30.06
C LEU A 347 -13.97 7.12 28.69
N THR A 348 -15.12 7.41 28.07
CA THR A 348 -15.19 8.08 26.76
C THR A 348 -14.53 9.46 26.80
N LEU A 349 -14.77 10.26 27.84
CA LEU A 349 -14.15 11.58 27.99
C LEU A 349 -12.63 11.48 28.19
N TRP A 350 -12.16 10.53 28.99
CA TRP A 350 -10.73 10.29 29.19
C TRP A 350 -10.05 9.89 27.87
N LEU A 351 -10.65 8.96 27.12
CA LEU A 351 -10.14 8.54 25.82
C LEU A 351 -10.10 9.68 24.79
N HIS A 352 -11.15 10.50 24.70
CA HIS A 352 -11.16 11.66 23.80
C HIS A 352 -10.08 12.69 24.14
N ARG A 353 -9.80 12.92 25.43
CA ARG A 353 -8.71 13.83 25.85
C ARG A 353 -7.35 13.28 25.47
N LEU A 354 -7.13 11.98 25.69
CA LEU A 354 -5.90 11.30 25.34
C LEU A 354 -5.67 11.30 23.82
N ASP A 355 -6.72 11.01 23.04
CA ASP A 355 -6.68 11.08 21.59
C ASP A 355 -6.41 12.52 21.11
N ALA A 356 -7.08 13.53 21.65
CA ALA A 356 -6.84 14.93 21.26
C ALA A 356 -5.39 15.38 21.53
N GLN A 357 -4.80 14.96 22.65
CA GLN A 357 -3.38 15.24 22.95
C GLN A 357 -2.45 14.53 21.96
N PHE A 358 -2.72 13.25 21.69
CA PHE A 358 -1.94 12.45 20.75
C PHE A 358 -2.05 12.99 19.33
N ALA A 359 -3.26 13.32 18.86
CA ALA A 359 -3.51 13.89 17.54
C ALA A 359 -2.86 15.27 17.36
N ARG A 360 -2.82 16.10 18.41
CA ARG A 360 -2.10 17.39 18.38
C ARG A 360 -0.60 17.20 18.17
N GLU A 361 0.01 16.30 18.94
CA GLU A 361 1.42 15.97 18.81
C GLU A 361 1.72 15.38 17.42
N LEU A 362 0.87 14.46 16.97
CA LEU A 362 1.01 13.82 15.67
C LEU A 362 0.92 14.81 14.51
N ARG A 363 -0.06 15.73 14.54
CA ARG A 363 -0.19 16.78 13.53
C ARG A 363 1.02 17.72 13.54
N THR A 364 1.56 18.05 14.71
CA THR A 364 2.77 18.87 14.82
C THR A 364 3.98 18.16 14.22
N ARG A 365 4.14 16.85 14.52
CA ARG A 365 5.20 16.01 13.92
C ARG A 365 5.05 15.88 12.42
N LEU A 366 3.83 15.68 11.91
CA LEU A 366 3.56 15.62 10.48
C LEU A 366 3.87 16.95 9.78
N LEU A 367 3.44 18.08 10.32
CA LEU A 367 3.76 19.41 9.77
C LEU A 367 5.27 19.67 9.77
N THR A 368 5.95 19.35 10.88
CA THR A 368 7.42 19.46 10.98
C THR A 368 8.10 18.56 9.96
N LYS A 369 7.62 17.32 9.81
CA LYS A 369 8.14 16.38 8.82
C LYS A 369 7.98 16.90 7.41
N MET A 370 6.77 17.32 7.04
CA MET A 370 6.47 17.87 5.72
C MET A 370 7.33 19.10 5.38
N SER A 371 7.75 19.89 6.36
CA SER A 371 8.68 21.02 6.13
C SER A 371 10.14 20.60 5.85
N ARG A 372 10.52 19.35 6.13
CA ARG A 372 11.90 18.83 5.99
C ARG A 372 12.05 17.78 4.91
N LEU A 373 10.93 17.24 4.41
CA LEU A 373 10.93 16.31 3.30
C LEU A 373 11.44 17.00 2.02
N PRO A 374 12.17 16.27 1.16
CA PRO A 374 12.59 16.79 -0.13
C PRO A 374 11.39 17.27 -0.94
N LEU A 375 11.50 18.41 -1.64
CA LEU A 375 10.38 18.97 -2.42
C LEU A 375 9.86 17.99 -3.48
N GLY A 376 10.73 17.14 -4.03
CA GLY A 376 10.33 16.11 -4.98
C GLY A 376 9.41 15.02 -4.41
N TRP A 377 9.37 14.84 -3.08
CA TRP A 377 8.40 13.96 -2.42
C TRP A 377 6.97 14.42 -2.66
N PHE A 378 6.75 15.74 -2.71
CA PHE A 378 5.45 16.36 -3.00
C PHE A 378 5.13 16.31 -4.49
N THR A 379 6.08 16.57 -5.37
CA THR A 379 5.86 16.53 -6.83
C THR A 379 5.47 15.12 -7.31
N ALA A 380 5.98 14.08 -6.66
CA ALA A 380 5.60 12.69 -6.94
C ALA A 380 4.22 12.29 -6.39
N ARG A 381 3.60 13.11 -5.55
CA ARG A 381 2.37 12.78 -4.80
C ARG A 381 1.28 13.80 -5.08
N GLY A 382 0.15 13.33 -5.62
CA GLY A 382 -1.02 14.18 -5.85
C GLY A 382 -1.61 14.73 -4.53
N SER A 383 -2.29 15.88 -4.62
CA SER A 383 -2.95 16.56 -3.48
C SER A 383 -3.90 15.65 -2.68
N GLY A 384 -4.55 14.68 -3.35
CA GLY A 384 -5.38 13.67 -2.72
C GLY A 384 -4.64 12.77 -1.72
N SER A 385 -3.40 12.38 -2.02
CA SER A 385 -2.59 11.53 -1.13
C SER A 385 -2.16 12.28 0.14
N ILE A 386 -1.86 13.56 0.01
CA ILE A 386 -1.52 14.43 1.14
C ILE A 386 -2.77 14.64 2.03
N LYS A 387 -3.93 14.88 1.42
CA LYS A 387 -5.21 14.95 2.15
C LYS A 387 -5.48 13.64 2.90
N GLN A 388 -5.26 12.49 2.27
CA GLN A 388 -5.46 11.20 2.90
C GLN A 388 -4.59 11.05 4.17
N LEU A 389 -3.32 11.43 4.11
CA LEU A 389 -2.39 11.37 5.27
C LEU A 389 -2.78 12.34 6.39
N VAL A 390 -3.10 13.59 6.05
CA VAL A 390 -3.31 14.66 7.06
C VAL A 390 -4.72 14.63 7.65
N GLN A 391 -5.73 14.24 6.86
CA GLN A 391 -7.14 14.28 7.26
C GLN A 391 -7.69 12.86 7.50
N ASP A 392 -7.79 12.04 6.45
CA ASP A 392 -8.56 10.79 6.50
C ASP A 392 -7.91 9.74 7.40
N ASP A 393 -6.58 9.65 7.38
CA ASP A 393 -5.81 8.74 8.23
C ASP A 393 -5.85 9.18 9.70
N THR A 394 -5.84 10.50 9.97
CA THR A 394 -5.98 11.00 11.35
C THR A 394 -7.38 10.76 11.92
N LEU A 395 -8.43 10.81 11.09
CA LEU A 395 -9.79 10.45 11.49
C LEU A 395 -9.93 8.94 11.75
N SER A 396 -9.30 8.11 10.92
CA SER A 396 -9.27 6.65 11.12
C SER A 396 -8.55 6.28 12.43
N LEU A 397 -7.48 7.01 12.76
CA LEU A 397 -6.73 6.85 14.01
C LEU A 397 -7.54 7.28 15.23
N HIS A 398 -8.29 8.38 15.13
CA HIS A 398 -9.21 8.83 16.17
C HIS A 398 -10.22 7.74 16.58
N TYR A 399 -10.85 7.08 15.59
CA TYR A 399 -11.77 5.98 15.88
C TYR A 399 -11.06 4.80 16.56
N LEU A 400 -9.86 4.42 16.09
CA LEU A 400 -9.05 3.35 16.70
C LEU A 400 -8.74 3.62 18.18
N VAL A 401 -8.24 4.82 18.48
CA VAL A 401 -7.80 5.19 19.83
C VAL A 401 -9.00 5.33 20.78
N THR A 402 -10.13 5.85 20.28
CA THR A 402 -11.21 6.31 21.14
C THR A 402 -12.39 5.34 21.25
N HIS A 403 -12.73 4.63 20.17
CA HIS A 403 -13.98 3.86 20.07
C HIS A 403 -13.76 2.39 19.75
N ALA A 404 -12.81 2.05 18.88
CA ALA A 404 -12.71 0.71 18.33
C ALA A 404 -12.44 -0.37 19.39
N ILE A 405 -11.57 -0.09 20.37
CA ILE A 405 -11.27 -1.04 21.47
C ILE A 405 -12.47 -1.18 22.42
N PRO A 406 -13.07 -0.08 22.96
CA PRO A 406 -14.29 -0.20 23.76
C PRO A 406 -15.42 -0.93 23.03
N ASP A 407 -15.70 -0.57 21.77
CA ASP A 407 -16.78 -1.17 20.98
C ASP A 407 -16.55 -2.67 20.78
N ALA A 408 -15.31 -3.07 20.43
CA ALA A 408 -14.97 -4.48 20.25
C ALA A 408 -15.09 -5.28 21.55
N VAL A 409 -14.61 -4.74 22.67
CA VAL A 409 -14.70 -5.43 23.97
C VAL A 409 -16.14 -5.52 24.44
N ALA A 410 -16.91 -4.44 24.36
CA ALA A 410 -18.33 -4.44 24.72
C ALA A 410 -19.13 -5.44 23.87
N ALA A 411 -18.85 -5.49 22.56
CA ALA A 411 -19.50 -6.41 21.63
C ALA A 411 -19.20 -7.89 21.90
N VAL A 412 -18.09 -8.21 22.59
CA VAL A 412 -17.75 -9.60 22.98
C VAL A 412 -18.21 -9.91 24.40
N ILE A 413 -17.91 -9.05 25.37
CA ILE A 413 -18.21 -9.29 26.79
C ILE A 413 -19.72 -9.30 27.04
N ALA A 414 -20.48 -8.38 26.43
CA ALA A 414 -21.91 -8.28 26.65
C ALA A 414 -22.69 -9.56 26.26
N PRO A 415 -22.53 -10.14 25.05
CA PRO A 415 -23.23 -11.38 24.71
C PRO A 415 -22.71 -12.58 25.50
N VAL A 416 -21.40 -12.68 25.77
CA VAL A 416 -20.86 -13.81 26.55
C VAL A 416 -21.41 -13.82 27.98
N ALA A 417 -21.41 -12.66 28.66
CA ALA A 417 -21.92 -12.54 30.02
C ALA A 417 -23.41 -12.87 30.10
N VAL A 418 -24.22 -12.35 29.17
CA VAL A 418 -25.65 -12.68 29.12
C VAL A 418 -25.86 -14.16 28.81
N LEU A 419 -25.09 -14.74 27.90
CA LEU A 419 -25.25 -16.15 27.53
C LEU A 419 -24.99 -17.04 28.75
N ILE A 420 -23.89 -16.81 29.47
CA ILE A 420 -23.57 -17.50 30.71
C ILE A 420 -24.73 -17.39 31.71
N TYR A 421 -25.26 -16.18 31.92
CA TYR A 421 -26.41 -15.98 32.80
C TYR A 421 -27.65 -16.77 32.36
N LEU A 422 -28.03 -16.72 31.08
CA LEU A 422 -29.20 -17.45 30.57
C LEU A 422 -29.05 -18.98 30.70
N PHE A 423 -27.83 -19.52 30.50
CA PHE A 423 -27.55 -20.94 30.73
C PHE A 423 -27.72 -21.36 32.20
N THR A 424 -27.44 -20.46 33.15
CA THR A 424 -27.69 -20.74 34.58
C THR A 424 -29.16 -20.71 34.95
N VAL A 425 -30.00 -20.00 34.18
CA VAL A 425 -31.46 -19.94 34.41
C VAL A 425 -32.14 -21.17 33.81
N ASP A 426 -32.01 -21.38 32.49
CA ASP A 426 -32.52 -22.59 31.83
C ASP A 426 -31.64 -22.94 30.62
N TRP A 427 -30.90 -24.04 30.74
CA TRP A 427 -29.97 -24.48 29.70
C TRP A 427 -30.67 -24.90 28.39
N ARG A 428 -31.93 -25.36 28.45
CA ARG A 428 -32.68 -25.82 27.26
C ARG A 428 -33.10 -24.64 26.41
N LEU A 429 -33.70 -23.62 27.03
CA LEU A 429 -34.09 -22.39 26.31
C LEU A 429 -32.86 -21.58 25.88
N ALA A 430 -31.78 -21.58 26.67
CA ALA A 430 -30.51 -20.97 26.29
C ALA A 430 -29.89 -21.63 25.04
N LEU A 431 -29.93 -22.97 24.92
CA LEU A 431 -29.51 -23.67 23.71
C LEU A 431 -30.32 -23.25 22.47
N VAL A 432 -31.63 -23.06 22.61
CA VAL A 432 -32.49 -22.59 21.51
C VAL A 432 -32.06 -21.20 21.04
N LEU A 433 -31.77 -20.27 21.96
CA LEU A 433 -31.28 -18.94 21.59
C LEU A 433 -29.84 -18.93 21.09
N PHE A 434 -29.06 -19.95 21.40
CA PHE A 434 -27.72 -20.12 20.83
C PHE A 434 -27.75 -20.48 19.34
N VAL A 435 -28.83 -21.09 18.84
CA VAL A 435 -28.95 -21.49 17.43
C VAL A 435 -28.87 -20.28 16.47
N PRO A 436 -29.64 -19.18 16.62
CA PRO A 436 -29.47 -17.97 15.82
C PRO A 436 -28.05 -17.37 15.86
N VAL A 437 -27.43 -17.36 17.05
CA VAL A 437 -26.07 -16.83 17.24
C VAL A 437 -25.05 -17.68 16.48
N LEU A 438 -25.11 -19.00 16.65
CA LEU A 438 -24.24 -19.93 15.94
C LEU A 438 -24.46 -19.85 14.42
N THR A 439 -25.72 -19.73 13.98
CA THR A 439 -26.07 -19.54 12.56
C THR A 439 -25.38 -18.30 12.00
N TYR A 440 -25.45 -17.16 12.69
CA TYR A 440 -24.76 -15.95 12.26
C TYR A 440 -23.23 -16.13 12.22
N LEU A 441 -22.63 -16.68 13.27
CA LEU A 441 -21.17 -16.88 13.35
C LEU A 441 -20.66 -17.80 12.23
N VAL A 442 -21.38 -18.90 11.98
CA VAL A 442 -21.05 -19.84 10.90
C VAL A 442 -21.19 -19.15 9.54
N LEU A 443 -22.30 -18.45 9.28
CA LEU A 443 -22.50 -17.75 8.01
C LEU A 443 -21.47 -16.63 7.79
N MET A 444 -21.11 -15.87 8.82
CA MET A 444 -20.09 -14.83 8.75
C MET A 444 -18.70 -15.42 8.49
N SER A 445 -18.36 -16.53 9.16
CA SER A 445 -17.10 -17.26 8.94
C SER A 445 -17.03 -17.81 7.52
N LEU A 446 -18.11 -18.46 7.06
CA LEU A 446 -18.25 -18.94 5.68
C LEU A 446 -18.07 -17.82 4.67
N MET A 447 -18.71 -16.67 4.87
CA MET A 447 -18.57 -15.51 3.99
C MET A 447 -17.16 -14.95 3.99
N THR A 448 -16.49 -14.90 5.14
CA THR A 448 -15.10 -14.43 5.24
C THR A 448 -14.15 -15.38 4.50
N ILE A 449 -14.30 -16.69 4.69
CA ILE A 449 -13.53 -17.73 4.01
C ILE A 449 -13.78 -17.70 2.49
N GLN A 450 -15.05 -17.64 2.07
CA GLN A 450 -15.42 -17.57 0.65
C GLN A 450 -15.01 -16.25 -0.01
N SER A 451 -14.92 -15.16 0.75
CA SER A 451 -14.43 -13.89 0.23
C SER A 451 -12.94 -13.94 -0.07
N GLY A 452 -12.14 -14.65 0.74
CA GLY A 452 -10.72 -14.89 0.49
C GLY A 452 -9.97 -13.61 0.06
N ALA A 453 -9.31 -13.68 -1.10
CA ALA A 453 -8.55 -12.58 -1.69
C ALA A 453 -9.41 -11.35 -2.08
N LYS A 454 -10.73 -11.52 -2.30
CA LYS A 454 -11.63 -10.41 -2.70
C LYS A 454 -11.72 -9.32 -1.63
N ILE A 455 -11.49 -9.63 -0.36
CA ILE A 455 -11.43 -8.63 0.72
C ILE A 455 -10.29 -7.62 0.47
N GLY A 456 -9.11 -8.13 0.07
CA GLY A 456 -7.96 -7.29 -0.27
C GLY A 456 -8.16 -6.55 -1.60
N GLN A 457 -8.73 -7.22 -2.61
CA GLN A 457 -9.06 -6.59 -3.90
C GLN A 457 -10.04 -5.43 -3.74
N ALA A 458 -11.04 -5.55 -2.85
CA ALA A 458 -12.01 -4.49 -2.60
C ALA A 458 -11.37 -3.21 -2.05
N GLN A 459 -10.36 -3.35 -1.17
CA GLN A 459 -9.61 -2.20 -0.66
C GLN A 459 -8.82 -1.52 -1.79
N ARG A 460 -8.12 -2.29 -2.63
CA ARG A 460 -7.40 -1.75 -3.79
C ARG A 460 -8.31 -1.07 -4.81
N TRP A 461 -9.47 -1.67 -5.08
CA TRP A 461 -10.48 -1.06 -5.95
C TRP A 461 -10.96 0.27 -5.39
N ALA A 462 -11.22 0.36 -4.08
CA ALA A 462 -11.61 1.62 -3.44
C ALA A 462 -10.54 2.71 -3.61
N ASP A 463 -9.26 2.36 -3.40
CA ASP A 463 -8.14 3.30 -3.58
C ASP A 463 -8.00 3.76 -5.05
N ARG A 464 -8.03 2.81 -6.00
CA ARG A 464 -7.94 3.12 -7.44
C ARG A 464 -9.10 3.97 -7.94
N MET A 465 -10.32 3.68 -7.47
CA MET A 465 -11.53 4.38 -7.91
C MET A 465 -11.50 5.85 -7.51
N SER A 466 -10.86 6.19 -6.38
CA SER A 466 -10.66 7.58 -5.95
C SER A 466 -9.80 8.37 -6.95
N GLY A 467 -8.67 7.79 -7.39
CA GLY A 467 -7.79 8.41 -8.40
C GLY A 467 -8.46 8.56 -9.77
N GLU A 468 -9.15 7.51 -10.24
CA GLU A 468 -9.89 7.54 -11.50
C GLU A 468 -11.05 8.55 -11.48
N ALA A 469 -11.73 8.70 -10.34
CA ALA A 469 -12.75 9.74 -10.16
C ALA A 469 -12.15 11.14 -10.24
N GLY A 470 -11.00 11.37 -9.62
CA GLY A 470 -10.26 12.64 -9.72
C GLY A 470 -9.92 12.98 -11.17
N ALA A 471 -9.25 12.06 -11.87
CA ALA A 471 -8.87 12.24 -13.28
C ALA A 471 -10.08 12.46 -14.20
N TYR A 472 -11.19 11.76 -13.95
CA TYR A 472 -12.44 11.96 -14.70
C TYR A 472 -13.03 13.36 -14.50
N LEU A 473 -13.02 13.88 -13.26
CA LEU A 473 -13.52 15.21 -12.95
C LEU A 473 -12.64 16.30 -13.58
N GLU A 474 -11.32 16.15 -13.53
CA GLU A 474 -10.37 17.04 -14.20
C GLU A 474 -10.54 17.00 -15.73
N GLY A 475 -10.74 15.81 -16.29
CA GLY A 475 -10.94 15.59 -17.73
C GLY A 475 -12.34 15.94 -18.27
N GLN A 476 -13.28 16.36 -17.44
CA GLN A 476 -14.68 16.64 -17.85
C GLN A 476 -14.80 17.54 -19.09
N PRO A 477 -14.08 18.68 -19.19
CA PRO A 477 -14.18 19.53 -20.37
C PRO A 477 -13.79 18.78 -21.66
N VAL A 478 -12.74 17.98 -21.61
CA VAL A 478 -12.24 17.20 -22.75
C VAL A 478 -13.22 16.10 -23.14
N VAL A 479 -13.70 15.33 -22.16
CA VAL A 479 -14.64 14.22 -22.38
C VAL A 479 -15.94 14.73 -23.02
N ARG A 480 -16.46 15.87 -22.53
CA ARG A 480 -17.69 16.48 -23.07
C ARG A 480 -17.52 16.99 -24.51
N VAL A 481 -16.37 17.56 -24.83
CA VAL A 481 -16.12 18.18 -26.14
C VAL A 481 -15.78 17.14 -27.21
N PHE A 482 -14.90 16.17 -26.89
CA PHE A 482 -14.29 15.32 -27.92
C PHE A 482 -14.80 13.89 -28.00
N GLY A 483 -15.32 13.32 -26.92
CA GLY A 483 -15.55 11.87 -26.89
C GLY A 483 -16.91 11.41 -26.36
N GLY A 484 -17.72 12.31 -25.77
CA GLY A 484 -18.94 11.94 -25.07
C GLY A 484 -18.69 10.95 -23.91
N ALA A 485 -19.75 10.54 -23.22
CA ALA A 485 -19.67 9.64 -22.06
C ALA A 485 -19.09 8.24 -22.35
N ALA A 486 -18.93 7.87 -23.64
CA ALA A 486 -18.41 6.57 -24.08
C ALA A 486 -16.87 6.53 -24.20
N SER A 487 -16.19 7.68 -24.26
CA SER A 487 -14.72 7.78 -24.43
C SER A 487 -13.94 7.70 -23.12
N SER A 488 -14.60 7.81 -21.97
CA SER A 488 -13.93 7.86 -20.67
C SER A 488 -13.60 6.46 -20.16
N SER A 489 -12.32 6.21 -19.90
CA SER A 489 -11.83 5.00 -19.21
C SER A 489 -12.48 4.78 -17.84
N PHE A 490 -12.97 5.87 -17.22
CA PHE A 490 -13.67 5.83 -15.95
C PHE A 490 -14.88 4.91 -15.98
N ARG A 491 -15.72 4.99 -17.04
CA ARG A 491 -16.92 4.16 -17.12
C ARG A 491 -16.55 2.69 -17.18
N ARG A 492 -15.56 2.33 -18.01
CA ARG A 492 -15.07 0.94 -18.10
C ARG A 492 -14.56 0.45 -16.74
N ARG A 493 -13.73 1.23 -16.05
CA ARG A 493 -13.20 0.84 -14.72
C ARG A 493 -14.28 0.79 -13.65
N LEU A 494 -15.26 1.68 -13.71
CA LEU A 494 -16.42 1.66 -12.83
C LEU A 494 -17.26 0.40 -13.10
N ASP A 495 -17.48 0.05 -14.36
CA ASP A 495 -18.18 -1.18 -14.75
C ASP A 495 -17.41 -2.42 -14.30
N GLU A 496 -16.07 -2.45 -14.40
CA GLU A 496 -15.22 -3.50 -13.84
C GLU A 496 -15.33 -3.57 -12.30
N TYR A 497 -15.33 -2.43 -11.61
CA TYR A 497 -15.49 -2.36 -10.17
C TYR A 497 -16.88 -2.85 -9.73
N ILE A 498 -17.94 -2.41 -10.41
CA ILE A 498 -19.31 -2.85 -10.16
C ILE A 498 -19.42 -4.35 -10.45
N GLY A 499 -18.85 -4.84 -11.55
CA GLY A 499 -18.78 -6.26 -11.89
C GLY A 499 -18.13 -7.07 -10.78
N PHE A 500 -16.95 -6.63 -10.31
CA PHE A 500 -16.29 -7.22 -9.15
C PHE A 500 -17.18 -7.24 -7.89
N LEU A 501 -17.84 -6.13 -7.56
CA LEU A 501 -18.73 -6.06 -6.39
C LEU A 501 -19.94 -6.98 -6.54
N VAL A 502 -20.52 -7.07 -7.72
CA VAL A 502 -21.64 -7.97 -8.02
C VAL A 502 -21.20 -9.42 -7.88
N ASP A 503 -20.11 -9.81 -8.53
CA ASP A 503 -19.57 -11.17 -8.49
C ASP A 503 -19.10 -11.58 -7.09
N TRP A 504 -18.68 -10.61 -6.28
CA TRP A 504 -18.32 -10.85 -4.89
C TRP A 504 -19.53 -10.92 -3.95
N GLN A 505 -20.44 -9.94 -4.02
CA GLN A 505 -21.48 -9.79 -3.01
C GLN A 505 -22.79 -10.50 -3.33
N ARG A 506 -23.15 -10.67 -4.61
CA ARG A 506 -24.42 -11.28 -5.04
C ARG A 506 -24.57 -12.74 -4.56
N PRO A 507 -23.52 -13.59 -4.58
CA PRO A 507 -23.61 -14.94 -4.01
C PRO A 507 -23.95 -14.96 -2.52
N PHE A 508 -23.64 -13.86 -1.80
CA PHE A 508 -23.91 -13.74 -0.38
C PHE A 508 -25.28 -13.15 -0.04
N THR A 509 -26.08 -12.69 -1.01
CA THR A 509 -27.37 -12.04 -0.73
C THR A 509 -28.27 -12.92 0.13
N GLY A 510 -28.43 -14.21 -0.19
CA GLY A 510 -29.23 -15.13 0.62
C GLY A 510 -28.69 -15.33 2.04
N LYS A 511 -27.37 -15.46 2.18
CA LYS A 511 -26.69 -15.62 3.49
C LYS A 511 -26.85 -14.36 4.34
N LYS A 512 -26.65 -13.18 3.74
CA LYS A 512 -26.83 -11.88 4.40
C LYS A 512 -28.28 -11.66 4.84
N SER A 513 -29.26 -11.97 3.99
CA SER A 513 -30.68 -11.86 4.35
C SER A 513 -31.05 -12.82 5.48
N LEU A 514 -30.52 -14.05 5.48
CA LEU A 514 -30.72 -14.98 6.58
C LEU A 514 -30.05 -14.48 7.87
N MET A 515 -28.82 -13.98 7.79
CA MET A 515 -28.11 -13.37 8.93
C MET A 515 -28.91 -12.18 9.52
N ASP A 516 -29.45 -11.31 8.68
CA ASP A 516 -30.31 -10.20 9.11
C ASP A 516 -31.57 -10.75 9.80
N LEU A 517 -32.25 -11.73 9.20
CA LEU A 517 -33.45 -12.33 9.77
C LEU A 517 -33.19 -12.96 11.14
N VAL A 518 -32.13 -13.75 11.31
CA VAL A 518 -31.84 -14.45 12.57
C VAL A 518 -31.35 -13.51 13.68
N THR A 519 -30.85 -12.32 13.33
CA THR A 519 -30.37 -11.33 14.31
C THR A 519 -31.42 -10.29 14.70
N ARG A 520 -32.63 -10.35 14.14
CA ARG A 520 -33.72 -9.43 14.54
C ARG A 520 -34.23 -9.73 15.95
N PRO A 521 -34.49 -8.70 16.78
CA PRO A 521 -35.11 -8.88 18.11
C PRO A 521 -36.43 -9.68 18.07
N ALA A 522 -37.22 -9.49 17.00
CA ALA A 522 -38.48 -10.21 16.81
C ALA A 522 -38.29 -11.73 16.66
N THR A 523 -37.20 -12.19 16.03
CA THR A 523 -36.90 -13.61 15.87
C THR A 523 -36.55 -14.26 17.20
N PHE A 524 -35.75 -13.57 18.03
CA PHE A 524 -35.46 -14.01 19.39
C PHE A 524 -36.73 -14.04 20.24
N LEU A 525 -37.55 -12.99 20.20
CA LEU A 525 -38.82 -12.95 20.93
C LEU A 525 -39.75 -14.11 20.53
N TRP A 526 -39.87 -14.37 19.22
CA TRP A 526 -40.67 -15.48 18.71
C TRP A 526 -40.16 -16.83 19.20
N LEU A 527 -38.85 -17.10 19.15
CA LEU A 527 -38.25 -18.33 19.66
C LEU A 527 -38.48 -18.50 21.17
N ILE A 528 -38.30 -17.42 21.94
CA ILE A 528 -38.53 -17.41 23.39
C ILE A 528 -39.98 -17.76 23.70
N ALA A 529 -40.94 -17.12 23.02
CA ALA A 529 -42.35 -17.38 23.25
C ALA A 529 -42.77 -18.79 22.78
N ALA A 530 -42.29 -19.24 21.61
CA ALA A 530 -42.66 -20.52 21.02
C ALA A 530 -42.16 -21.73 21.83
N VAL A 531 -40.99 -21.63 22.46
CA VAL A 531 -40.42 -22.71 23.28
C VAL A 531 -40.72 -22.52 24.77
N GLY A 532 -40.64 -21.29 25.28
CA GLY A 532 -40.89 -21.00 26.68
C GLY A 532 -42.34 -21.24 27.10
N THR A 533 -43.33 -20.90 26.26
CA THR A 533 -44.75 -21.06 26.62
C THR A 533 -45.14 -22.53 26.83
N PRO A 534 -44.82 -23.47 25.92
CA PRO A 534 -45.05 -24.90 26.19
C PRO A 534 -44.28 -25.43 27.40
N MET A 535 -43.05 -24.96 27.64
CA MET A 535 -42.26 -25.39 28.81
C MET A 535 -42.92 -24.98 30.13
N ILE A 536 -43.54 -23.80 30.15
CA ILE A 536 -44.33 -23.30 31.28
C ILE A 536 -45.61 -24.11 31.45
N ILE A 537 -46.40 -24.29 30.38
CA ILE A 537 -47.66 -25.04 30.42
C ILE A 537 -47.41 -26.50 30.86
N GLY A 538 -46.30 -27.09 30.42
CA GLY A 538 -45.87 -28.44 30.79
C GLY A 538 -45.27 -28.55 32.20
N GLY A 539 -45.18 -27.45 32.96
CA GLY A 539 -44.63 -27.43 34.32
C GLY A 539 -43.12 -27.65 34.41
N SER A 540 -42.41 -27.58 33.28
CA SER A 540 -40.97 -27.83 33.20
C SER A 540 -40.11 -26.57 33.43
N MET A 541 -40.74 -25.39 33.47
CA MET A 541 -40.13 -24.07 33.66
C MET A 541 -41.10 -23.17 34.43
N ASP A 542 -40.60 -22.38 35.37
CA ASP A 542 -41.40 -21.37 36.07
C ASP A 542 -41.64 -20.16 35.12
N PRO A 543 -42.86 -19.59 35.03
CA PRO A 543 -43.11 -18.37 34.26
C PRO A 543 -42.10 -17.25 34.50
N VAL A 544 -41.59 -17.11 35.73
CA VAL A 544 -40.66 -16.05 36.10
C VAL A 544 -39.26 -16.28 35.53
N ASP A 545 -38.88 -17.52 35.28
CA ASP A 545 -37.62 -17.87 34.63
C ASP A 545 -37.58 -17.42 33.16
N LEU A 546 -38.73 -17.08 32.55
CA LEU A 546 -38.80 -16.58 31.17
C LEU A 546 -38.41 -15.10 31.04
N LEU A 547 -38.55 -14.31 32.11
CA LEU A 547 -38.27 -12.87 32.11
C LEU A 547 -36.82 -12.52 31.70
N PRO A 548 -35.75 -13.19 32.21
CA PRO A 548 -34.39 -13.01 31.72
C PRO A 548 -34.26 -13.12 30.20
N PHE A 549 -34.92 -14.11 29.62
CA PHE A 549 -34.85 -14.38 28.19
C PHE A 549 -35.55 -13.27 27.41
N LEU A 550 -36.71 -12.79 27.86
CA LEU A 550 -37.42 -11.69 27.20
C LEU A 550 -36.62 -10.37 27.22
N LEU A 551 -36.02 -10.04 28.36
CA LEU A 551 -35.31 -8.77 28.56
C LEU A 551 -33.92 -8.75 27.92
N LEU A 552 -33.16 -9.84 28.06
CA LEU A 552 -31.77 -9.90 27.60
C LEU A 552 -31.61 -10.66 26.28
N GLY A 553 -32.38 -11.73 26.09
CA GLY A 553 -32.35 -12.59 24.91
C GLY A 553 -32.66 -11.84 23.61
N THR A 554 -33.59 -10.88 23.64
CA THR A 554 -33.99 -10.09 22.47
C THR A 554 -32.92 -9.11 21.98
N THR A 555 -31.93 -8.78 22.82
CA THR A 555 -30.85 -7.82 22.48
C THR A 555 -29.62 -8.46 21.84
N PHE A 556 -29.54 -9.80 21.77
CA PHE A 556 -28.34 -10.51 21.30
C PHE A 556 -27.93 -10.17 19.88
N GLY A 557 -28.90 -10.08 18.96
CA GLY A 557 -28.57 -9.90 17.55
C GLY A 557 -27.86 -8.58 17.25
N VAL A 558 -28.25 -7.48 17.91
CA VAL A 558 -27.58 -6.17 17.76
C VAL A 558 -26.16 -6.20 18.31
N ARG A 559 -25.92 -6.91 19.43
CA ARG A 559 -24.57 -7.04 20.02
C ARG A 559 -23.60 -7.76 19.09
N LEU A 560 -24.11 -8.73 18.33
CA LEU A 560 -23.31 -9.52 17.40
C LEU A 560 -22.83 -8.68 16.19
N LEU A 561 -23.64 -7.72 15.74
CA LEU A 561 -23.24 -6.77 14.68
C LEU A 561 -22.08 -5.87 15.12
N GLY A 562 -22.02 -5.50 16.41
CA GLY A 562 -20.97 -4.65 16.97
C GLY A 562 -19.56 -5.23 16.82
N VAL A 563 -19.41 -6.56 16.83
CA VAL A 563 -18.12 -7.24 16.67
C VAL A 563 -17.48 -6.91 15.32
N GLY A 564 -18.30 -6.88 14.25
CA GLY A 564 -17.83 -6.57 12.90
C GLY A 564 -17.33 -5.13 12.76
N TYR A 565 -18.06 -4.17 13.32
CA TYR A 565 -17.68 -2.75 13.28
C TYR A 565 -16.40 -2.46 14.09
N GLY A 566 -16.29 -3.00 15.30
CA GLY A 566 -15.10 -2.82 16.15
C GLY A 566 -13.83 -3.36 15.49
N LEU A 567 -13.87 -4.62 15.01
CA LEU A 567 -12.72 -5.23 14.32
C LEU A 567 -12.36 -4.51 13.01
N GLY A 568 -13.37 -4.05 12.26
CA GLY A 568 -13.18 -3.27 11.05
C GLY A 568 -12.44 -1.96 11.32
N GLY A 569 -12.85 -1.23 12.37
CA GLY A 569 -12.19 0.01 12.78
C GLY A 569 -10.76 -0.20 13.28
N ILE A 570 -10.49 -1.31 13.98
CA ILE A 570 -9.12 -1.67 14.38
C ILE A 570 -8.23 -1.86 13.15
N ARG A 571 -8.70 -2.65 12.17
CA ARG A 571 -7.93 -2.88 10.93
C ARG A 571 -7.70 -1.59 10.15
N GLY A 572 -8.72 -0.76 9.99
CA GLY A 572 -8.63 0.53 9.29
C GLY A 572 -7.64 1.49 9.96
N GLY A 573 -7.75 1.65 11.28
CA GLY A 573 -6.85 2.53 12.04
C GLY A 573 -5.39 2.04 12.08
N MET A 574 -5.16 0.72 12.11
CA MET A 574 -3.80 0.17 12.04
C MET A 574 -3.13 0.44 10.68
N LEU A 575 -3.89 0.40 9.58
CA LEU A 575 -3.38 0.75 8.25
C LEU A 575 -3.04 2.25 8.15
N ALA A 576 -3.93 3.11 8.67
CA ALA A 576 -3.66 4.55 8.77
C ALA A 576 -2.42 4.85 9.62
N ALA A 577 -2.28 4.20 10.79
CA ALA A 577 -1.10 4.32 11.65
C ALA A 577 0.19 3.90 10.94
N ARG A 578 0.15 2.84 10.11
CA ARG A 578 1.28 2.40 9.30
C ARG A 578 1.69 3.47 8.28
N ARG A 579 0.74 3.99 7.49
CA ARG A 579 1.01 5.04 6.48
C ARG A 579 1.59 6.30 7.10
N ILE A 580 1.04 6.73 8.23
CA ILE A 580 1.54 7.90 8.98
C ILE A 580 2.97 7.65 9.46
N GLN A 581 3.25 6.51 10.10
CA GLN A 581 4.61 6.23 10.58
C GLN A 581 5.62 6.10 9.44
N ASN A 582 5.26 5.45 8.33
CA ASN A 582 6.13 5.37 7.15
C ASN A 582 6.49 6.77 6.64
N THR A 583 5.52 7.68 6.60
CA THR A 583 5.76 9.08 6.20
C THR A 583 6.69 9.80 7.19
N LEU A 584 6.57 9.52 8.49
CA LEU A 584 7.44 10.08 9.52
C LEU A 584 8.88 9.51 9.46
N ASP A 585 9.03 8.28 8.97
CA ASP A 585 10.31 7.58 8.82
C ASP A 585 11.04 7.92 7.51
N GLU A 586 10.35 8.51 6.52
CA GLU A 586 10.94 8.92 5.24
C GLU A 586 12.19 9.79 5.47
N ALA A 587 13.24 9.68 4.65
CA ALA A 587 14.46 10.44 4.88
C ALA A 587 14.22 11.96 4.78
N ASP A 588 14.67 12.71 5.79
CA ASP A 588 14.73 14.18 5.74
C ASP A 588 15.95 14.61 4.91
N LEU A 589 15.95 15.86 4.41
CA LEU A 589 17.15 16.49 3.87
C LEU A 589 18.16 16.74 5.00
N ALA A 590 19.03 15.75 5.27
CA ALA A 590 20.05 15.85 6.30
C ALA A 590 21.13 16.88 5.90
N LEU A 591 21.60 17.66 6.88
CA LEU A 591 22.75 18.55 6.69
C LEU A 591 24.02 17.72 6.78
N LEU A 592 24.87 17.80 5.75
CA LEU A 592 26.23 17.28 5.81
C LEU A 592 27.15 18.31 6.48
N GLU A 593 28.13 17.84 7.25
CA GLU A 593 29.21 18.71 7.71
C GLU A 593 30.02 19.21 6.50
N HIS A 594 30.27 20.51 6.45
CA HIS A 594 31.07 21.10 5.40
C HIS A 594 32.54 20.73 5.58
N GLN A 595 33.11 20.04 4.59
CA GLN A 595 34.54 19.75 4.51
C GLN A 595 35.04 20.23 3.15
N GLY A 596 35.52 21.46 3.07
CA GLY A 596 36.02 22.05 1.82
C GLY A 596 36.52 23.49 1.97
N GLU A 597 37.25 23.97 0.96
CA GLU A 597 37.66 25.37 0.84
C GLU A 597 36.57 26.17 0.10
N GLU A 598 36.44 27.46 0.42
CA GLU A 598 35.50 28.36 -0.26
C GLU A 598 35.91 28.56 -1.73
N GLY A 599 34.97 28.34 -2.64
CA GLY A 599 35.17 28.45 -4.09
C GLY A 599 34.91 29.86 -4.62
N ALA A 600 34.94 30.00 -5.95
CA ALA A 600 34.57 31.25 -6.61
C ALA A 600 33.09 31.59 -6.35
N PRO A 601 32.74 32.86 -6.04
CA PRO A 601 31.37 33.25 -5.78
C PRO A 601 30.47 33.03 -7.00
N ASP A 602 29.26 32.56 -6.75
CA ASP A 602 28.17 32.27 -7.67
C ASP A 602 28.48 31.20 -8.72
N ALA A 603 29.55 30.42 -8.49
CA ALA A 603 29.94 29.30 -9.35
C ALA A 603 29.23 28.01 -8.92
N VAL A 604 28.56 27.35 -9.86
CA VAL A 604 27.90 26.06 -9.65
C VAL A 604 28.71 24.95 -10.31
N VAL A 605 29.03 23.89 -9.57
CA VAL A 605 29.79 22.74 -10.07
C VAL A 605 29.06 21.44 -9.75
N PHE A 606 28.65 20.72 -10.78
CA PHE A 606 28.26 19.31 -10.72
C PHE A 606 29.52 18.46 -10.91
N ASP A 607 29.78 17.54 -10.00
CA ASP A 607 30.98 16.69 -9.98
C ASP A 607 30.58 15.22 -9.85
N GLY A 608 30.67 14.47 -10.95
CA GLY A 608 30.36 13.03 -11.00
C GLY A 608 28.93 12.67 -10.57
N VAL A 609 27.95 13.53 -10.86
CA VAL A 609 26.59 13.40 -10.31
C VAL A 609 25.85 12.22 -10.94
N THR A 610 25.36 11.32 -10.08
CA THR A 610 24.44 10.24 -10.46
C THR A 610 23.22 10.29 -9.55
N PHE A 611 22.04 10.10 -10.14
CA PHE A 611 20.77 10.13 -9.41
C PHE A 611 19.69 9.32 -10.11
N GLY A 612 18.88 8.58 -9.35
CA GLY A 612 17.63 7.97 -9.79
C GLY A 612 16.52 8.12 -8.75
N TYR A 613 15.28 8.40 -9.19
CA TYR A 613 14.11 8.43 -8.29
C TYR A 613 13.84 7.07 -7.61
N ARG A 614 14.35 6.00 -8.20
CA ARG A 614 14.42 4.67 -7.59
C ARG A 614 15.90 4.27 -7.53
N PRO A 615 16.37 3.63 -6.44
CA PRO A 615 17.78 3.25 -6.26
C PRO A 615 18.40 2.45 -7.41
N SER A 616 17.53 1.90 -8.24
CA SER A 616 17.82 0.91 -9.24
C SER A 616 17.61 1.47 -10.66
N VAL A 617 17.12 2.70 -10.85
CA VAL A 617 16.91 3.27 -12.20
C VAL A 617 17.58 4.65 -12.28
N PRO A 618 18.87 4.71 -12.66
CA PRO A 618 19.57 5.99 -12.75
C PRO A 618 19.01 6.82 -13.90
N VAL A 619 18.59 8.03 -13.59
CA VAL A 619 18.08 9.04 -14.53
C VAL A 619 19.21 9.97 -14.97
N ILE A 620 20.07 10.36 -14.04
CA ILE A 620 21.30 11.11 -14.28
C ILE A 620 22.47 10.17 -14.03
N LYS A 621 23.47 10.18 -14.91
CA LYS A 621 24.57 9.22 -14.90
C LYS A 621 25.90 9.92 -15.13
N ASP A 622 26.70 10.01 -14.07
CA ASP A 622 28.07 10.57 -14.08
C ASP A 622 28.17 11.94 -14.80
N VAL A 623 27.32 12.89 -14.40
CA VAL A 623 27.27 14.22 -15.00
C VAL A 623 28.22 15.16 -14.27
N SER A 624 29.17 15.73 -15.02
CA SER A 624 30.07 16.79 -14.55
C SER A 624 29.88 18.05 -15.39
N LEU A 625 29.53 19.16 -14.75
CA LEU A 625 29.15 20.43 -15.40
C LEU A 625 29.55 21.61 -14.52
N THR A 626 30.01 22.70 -15.12
CA THR A 626 30.27 23.96 -14.40
C THR A 626 29.44 25.07 -15.02
N LEU A 627 28.65 25.77 -14.20
CA LEU A 627 27.99 27.02 -14.56
C LEU A 627 28.87 28.17 -14.09
N ARG A 628 29.32 29.01 -15.04
CA ARG A 628 30.22 30.12 -14.71
C ARG A 628 29.42 31.28 -14.13
N PRO A 629 29.98 32.03 -13.15
CA PRO A 629 29.33 33.20 -12.58
C PRO A 629 28.85 34.19 -13.66
N GLY A 630 27.60 34.62 -13.57
CA GLY A 630 27.03 35.63 -14.47
C GLY A 630 26.75 35.16 -15.90
N THR A 631 26.85 33.86 -16.18
CA THR A 631 26.60 33.28 -17.51
C THR A 631 25.26 32.54 -17.58
N VAL A 632 24.71 32.43 -18.79
CA VAL A 632 23.50 31.67 -19.08
C VAL A 632 23.88 30.31 -19.65
N THR A 633 23.52 29.25 -18.93
CA THR A 633 23.66 27.86 -19.38
C THR A 633 22.32 27.25 -19.72
N ALA A 634 22.17 26.73 -20.95
CA ALA A 634 20.95 26.08 -21.42
C ALA A 634 21.08 24.55 -21.42
N LEU A 635 20.11 23.85 -20.83
CA LEU A 635 19.94 22.39 -20.93
C LEU A 635 18.98 22.05 -22.06
N VAL A 636 19.44 21.28 -23.03
CA VAL A 636 18.65 20.81 -24.18
C VAL A 636 18.76 19.29 -24.36
N GLY A 637 17.81 18.68 -25.05
CA GLY A 637 17.79 17.24 -25.28
C GLY A 637 16.37 16.69 -25.45
N PRO A 638 16.22 15.43 -25.90
CA PRO A 638 14.91 14.80 -26.07
C PRO A 638 14.15 14.69 -24.74
N SER A 639 12.83 14.41 -24.82
CA SER A 639 12.05 14.09 -23.61
C SER A 639 12.66 12.87 -22.91
N GLY A 640 12.68 12.88 -21.58
CA GLY A 640 13.30 11.82 -20.77
C GLY A 640 14.84 11.86 -20.69
N SER A 641 15.52 12.86 -21.27
CA SER A 641 16.98 12.96 -21.20
C SER A 641 17.55 13.35 -19.83
N GLY A 642 16.70 13.79 -18.89
CA GLY A 642 17.11 14.16 -17.54
C GLY A 642 17.22 15.67 -17.26
N LYS A 643 16.87 16.56 -18.21
CA LYS A 643 16.97 18.04 -18.03
C LYS A 643 16.30 18.56 -16.75
N SER A 644 15.01 18.28 -16.58
CA SER A 644 14.24 18.73 -15.42
C SER A 644 14.76 18.12 -14.12
N THR A 645 15.21 16.86 -14.17
CA THR A 645 15.84 16.19 -13.02
C THR A 645 17.15 16.88 -12.61
N LEU A 646 18.03 17.20 -13.56
CA LEU A 646 19.31 17.86 -13.26
C LEU A 646 19.12 19.26 -12.65
N ALA A 647 18.16 20.02 -13.16
CA ALA A 647 17.78 21.31 -12.59
C ALA A 647 17.16 21.17 -11.18
N ALA A 648 16.28 20.18 -10.97
CA ALA A 648 15.69 19.91 -9.67
C ALA A 648 16.74 19.50 -8.61
N LEU A 649 17.79 18.78 -9.01
CA LEU A 649 18.91 18.44 -8.13
C LEU A 649 19.70 19.67 -7.69
N LEU A 650 19.90 20.67 -8.56
CA LEU A 650 20.53 21.95 -8.17
C LEU A 650 19.69 22.71 -7.14
N ALA A 651 18.36 22.66 -7.27
CA ALA A 651 17.44 23.21 -6.28
C ALA A 651 17.27 22.31 -5.02
N ARG A 652 18.04 21.22 -4.93
CA ARG A 652 17.97 20.20 -3.87
C ARG A 652 16.57 19.65 -3.63
N PHE A 653 15.78 19.49 -4.69
CA PHE A 653 14.47 18.80 -4.61
C PHE A 653 14.65 17.32 -4.27
N HIS A 654 15.83 16.79 -4.58
CA HIS A 654 16.37 15.51 -4.14
C HIS A 654 17.86 15.68 -3.85
N ASP A 655 18.41 14.86 -2.96
CA ASP A 655 19.86 14.69 -2.84
C ASP A 655 20.37 13.72 -3.92
N VAL A 656 21.62 13.89 -4.34
CA VAL A 656 22.28 13.02 -5.32
C VAL A 656 22.65 11.68 -4.69
N ASP A 657 22.63 10.59 -5.47
CA ASP A 657 23.02 9.25 -5.00
C ASP A 657 24.56 9.15 -4.89
N THR A 658 25.27 9.63 -5.91
CA THR A 658 26.74 9.74 -5.91
C THR A 658 27.18 11.06 -6.53
N GLY A 659 28.41 11.49 -6.22
CA GLY A 659 28.95 12.77 -6.65
C GLY A 659 28.57 13.92 -5.71
N SER A 660 28.71 15.15 -6.19
CA SER A 660 28.34 16.36 -5.44
C SER A 660 27.88 17.49 -6.37
N ILE A 661 27.03 18.37 -5.83
CA ILE A 661 26.70 19.66 -6.45
C ILE A 661 27.19 20.73 -5.48
N ARG A 662 28.07 21.60 -5.96
CA ARG A 662 28.70 22.65 -5.16
C ARG A 662 28.27 24.04 -5.63
N LEU A 663 28.00 24.92 -4.67
CA LEU A 663 27.74 26.34 -4.85
C LEU A 663 28.76 27.11 -4.01
N ASP A 664 29.53 27.99 -4.64
CA ASP A 664 30.66 28.69 -3.99
C ASP A 664 31.67 27.72 -3.35
N GLY A 665 31.87 26.56 -3.98
CA GLY A 665 32.70 25.48 -3.43
C GLY A 665 32.05 24.65 -2.30
N LYS A 666 30.91 25.06 -1.75
CA LYS A 666 30.19 24.32 -0.69
C LYS A 666 29.19 23.35 -1.30
N ASP A 667 29.22 22.10 -0.89
CA ASP A 667 28.20 21.12 -1.29
C ASP A 667 26.82 21.60 -0.82
N ILE A 668 25.82 21.61 -1.72
CA ILE A 668 24.45 22.05 -1.40
C ILE A 668 23.83 21.22 -0.27
N ARG A 669 24.33 19.99 -0.03
CA ARG A 669 23.91 19.13 1.08
C ARG A 669 24.36 19.66 2.45
N SER A 670 25.36 20.52 2.49
CA SER A 670 25.83 21.19 3.70
C SER A 670 25.10 22.52 4.00
N LEU A 671 24.23 22.97 3.09
CA LEU A 671 23.44 24.20 3.26
C LEU A 671 22.06 23.89 3.83
N THR A 672 21.59 24.74 4.73
CA THR A 672 20.18 24.77 5.14
C THR A 672 19.28 25.20 3.98
N ALA A 673 17.98 24.88 4.06
CA ALA A 673 17.01 25.35 3.07
C ALA A 673 17.02 26.88 2.92
N ASP A 674 17.12 27.62 4.04
CA ASP A 674 17.17 29.08 4.03
C ASP A 674 18.44 29.61 3.34
N GLU A 675 19.60 29.00 3.60
CA GLU A 675 20.86 29.39 2.95
C GLU A 675 20.85 29.05 1.45
N LEU A 676 20.36 27.87 1.08
CA LEU A 676 20.28 27.44 -0.30
C LEU A 676 19.32 28.32 -1.10
N TYR A 677 18.08 28.54 -0.63
CA TYR A 677 17.07 29.26 -1.39
C TYR A 677 17.23 30.78 -1.37
N ARG A 678 18.08 31.33 -0.48
CA ARG A 678 18.58 32.71 -0.62
C ARG A 678 19.61 32.85 -1.75
N ARG A 679 20.24 31.76 -2.16
CA ARG A 679 21.26 31.76 -3.22
C ARG A 679 20.74 31.22 -4.55
N VAL A 680 19.82 30.26 -4.51
CA VAL A 680 19.26 29.57 -5.67
C VAL A 680 17.76 29.84 -5.74
N GLY A 681 17.36 30.70 -6.68
CA GLY A 681 15.97 30.93 -7.03
C GLY A 681 15.52 30.04 -8.18
N PHE A 682 14.21 29.84 -8.30
CA PHE A 682 13.64 29.10 -9.41
C PHE A 682 12.32 29.69 -9.89
N VAL A 683 12.07 29.58 -11.19
CA VAL A 683 10.78 29.86 -11.82
C VAL A 683 10.37 28.59 -12.57
N LEU A 684 9.37 27.89 -12.04
CA LEU A 684 8.85 26.65 -12.61
C LEU A 684 7.86 26.92 -13.75
N GLN A 685 7.60 25.88 -14.55
CA GLN A 685 6.62 25.91 -15.63
C GLN A 685 5.19 26.20 -15.11
N GLU A 686 4.81 25.63 -13.96
CA GLU A 686 3.53 25.90 -13.30
C GLU A 686 3.70 26.90 -12.15
N ALA A 687 3.26 28.14 -12.35
CA ALA A 687 3.26 29.18 -11.32
C ALA A 687 2.30 28.85 -10.16
N GLN A 688 2.85 28.65 -8.97
CA GLN A 688 2.08 28.48 -7.73
C GLN A 688 1.92 29.81 -6.98
N LEU A 689 0.67 30.14 -6.67
CA LEU A 689 0.29 31.28 -5.86
C LEU A 689 -0.24 30.79 -4.52
N VAL A 690 0.18 31.46 -3.44
CA VAL A 690 -0.30 31.16 -2.09
C VAL A 690 -1.56 31.98 -1.82
N ALA A 691 -2.43 31.46 -0.94
CA ALA A 691 -3.58 32.22 -0.47
C ALA A 691 -3.08 33.45 0.30
N GLY A 692 -3.44 34.63 -0.19
CA GLY A 692 -2.94 35.92 0.32
C GLY A 692 -3.11 37.02 -0.72
N THR A 693 -2.74 38.25 -0.40
CA THR A 693 -2.81 39.39 -1.32
C THR A 693 -1.78 39.28 -2.44
N VAL A 694 -1.96 40.08 -3.51
CA VAL A 694 -0.94 40.24 -4.56
C VAL A 694 0.39 40.70 -3.96
N ALA A 695 0.37 41.67 -3.05
CA ALA A 695 1.57 42.16 -2.37
C ALA A 695 2.26 41.05 -1.58
N GLU A 696 1.52 40.29 -0.77
CA GLU A 696 2.05 39.15 0.00
C GLU A 696 2.66 38.07 -0.90
N ASN A 697 2.04 37.81 -2.07
CA ASN A 697 2.57 36.84 -3.03
C ASN A 697 3.87 37.30 -3.70
N ILE A 698 4.05 38.59 -3.96
CA ILE A 698 5.30 39.14 -4.50
C ILE A 698 6.37 39.17 -3.41
N ALA A 699 6.02 39.62 -2.21
CA ALA A 699 6.88 39.71 -1.03
C ALA A 699 7.15 38.37 -0.33
N LEU A 700 6.78 37.23 -0.92
CA LEU A 700 6.87 35.94 -0.26
C LEU A 700 8.30 35.57 0.18
N ALA A 701 9.31 36.01 -0.58
CA ALA A 701 10.73 35.78 -0.28
C ALA A 701 11.34 36.84 0.66
N ASP A 702 10.69 37.99 0.79
CA ASP A 702 11.10 39.12 1.64
C ASP A 702 9.84 39.80 2.20
N PRO A 703 9.19 39.22 3.24
CA PRO A 703 7.91 39.72 3.76
C PRO A 703 7.98 41.14 4.34
N GLU A 704 9.19 41.61 4.67
CA GLU A 704 9.46 42.94 5.22
C GLU A 704 9.80 43.96 4.11
N ALA A 705 9.71 43.57 2.84
CA ALA A 705 9.98 44.47 1.72
C ALA A 705 9.05 45.70 1.72
N ASP A 706 9.64 46.89 1.64
CA ASP A 706 8.89 48.14 1.48
C ASP A 706 7.96 48.04 0.24
N PRO A 707 6.70 48.51 0.33
CA PRO A 707 5.81 48.68 -0.81
C PRO A 707 6.46 49.22 -2.10
N ALA A 708 7.42 50.14 -1.99
CA ALA A 708 8.14 50.66 -3.15
C ALA A 708 8.98 49.59 -3.88
N ARG A 709 9.62 48.67 -3.14
CA ARG A 709 10.37 47.55 -3.73
C ARG A 709 9.43 46.53 -4.37
N ILE A 710 8.29 46.25 -3.72
CA ILE A 710 7.25 45.37 -4.28
C ILE A 710 6.72 45.95 -5.60
N GLU A 711 6.48 47.26 -5.65
CA GLU A 711 6.03 47.94 -6.85
C GLU A 711 7.08 47.89 -7.96
N GLN A 712 8.35 48.15 -7.63
CA GLN A 712 9.45 48.10 -8.59
C GLN A 712 9.61 46.68 -9.18
N ALA A 713 9.61 45.65 -8.34
CA ALA A 713 9.66 44.26 -8.82
C ALA A 713 8.48 43.91 -9.75
N ALA A 714 7.28 44.41 -9.45
CA ALA A 714 6.12 44.24 -10.32
C ALA A 714 6.23 45.00 -11.65
N ARG A 715 6.88 46.18 -11.67
CA ARG A 715 7.16 46.94 -12.90
C ARG A 715 8.18 46.19 -13.76
N ASP A 716 9.26 45.69 -13.16
CA ASP A 716 10.29 44.93 -13.86
C ASP A 716 9.74 43.62 -14.43
N ALA A 717 8.83 42.96 -13.71
CA ALA A 717 8.11 41.80 -14.18
C ALA A 717 6.95 42.09 -15.16
N GLN A 718 6.74 43.35 -15.54
CA GLN A 718 5.66 43.77 -16.45
C GLN A 718 4.25 43.41 -15.97
N ILE A 719 3.99 43.38 -14.66
CA ILE A 719 2.67 43.03 -14.10
C ILE A 719 2.01 44.18 -13.33
N HIS A 720 2.73 45.25 -13.00
CA HIS A 720 2.23 46.41 -12.27
C HIS A 720 0.90 46.97 -12.81
N ASP A 721 0.81 47.29 -14.10
CA ASP A 721 -0.39 47.86 -14.70
C ASP A 721 -1.59 46.91 -14.61
N ARG A 722 -1.33 45.60 -14.70
CA ARG A 722 -2.38 44.58 -14.55
C ARG A 722 -2.86 44.50 -13.11
N ILE A 723 -1.96 44.61 -12.13
CA ILE A 723 -2.28 44.62 -10.70
C ILE A 723 -3.17 45.83 -10.40
N LEU A 724 -2.84 47.03 -10.90
CA LEU A 724 -3.66 48.23 -10.69
C LEU A 724 -5.08 48.13 -11.30
N ARG A 725 -5.28 47.26 -12.29
CA ARG A 725 -6.62 46.98 -12.87
C ARG A 725 -7.42 45.96 -12.06
N LEU A 726 -6.85 45.33 -11.04
CA LEU A 726 -7.60 44.49 -10.12
C LEU A 726 -8.45 45.36 -9.17
N PRO A 727 -9.59 44.85 -8.67
CA PRO A 727 -10.52 45.64 -7.85
C PRO A 727 -9.86 46.33 -6.64
N GLU A 728 -8.89 45.69 -6.01
CA GLU A 728 -8.19 46.18 -4.82
C GLU A 728 -6.68 46.38 -5.06
N GLY A 729 -6.26 46.46 -6.32
CA GLY A 729 -4.85 46.64 -6.67
C GLY A 729 -3.96 45.56 -6.04
N TYR A 730 -2.89 45.98 -5.38
CA TYR A 730 -1.95 45.12 -4.64
C TYR A 730 -2.57 44.38 -3.44
N GLN A 731 -3.71 44.86 -2.90
CA GLN A 731 -4.40 44.22 -1.78
C GLN A 731 -5.39 43.15 -2.23
N THR A 732 -5.57 42.97 -3.54
CA THR A 732 -6.44 41.92 -4.08
C THR A 732 -6.01 40.55 -3.57
N VAL A 733 -6.92 39.87 -2.87
CA VAL A 733 -6.68 38.51 -2.36
C VAL A 733 -6.72 37.51 -3.52
N LEU A 734 -5.62 36.78 -3.68
CA LEU A 734 -5.47 35.67 -4.62
C LEU A 734 -5.89 34.37 -3.94
N GLY A 735 -6.74 33.59 -4.60
CA GLY A 735 -7.23 32.29 -4.13
C GLY A 735 -7.42 31.30 -5.28
N ALA A 736 -8.04 30.15 -5.00
CA ALA A 736 -8.21 29.04 -5.97
C ALA A 736 -8.93 29.43 -7.28
N SER A 737 -9.61 30.58 -7.31
CA SER A 737 -10.31 31.14 -8.46
C SER A 737 -9.86 32.57 -8.79
N SER A 738 -8.57 32.90 -8.64
CA SER A 738 -8.05 34.23 -9.01
C SER A 738 -8.21 34.48 -10.52
N ALA A 739 -8.71 35.66 -10.91
CA ALA A 739 -8.93 36.07 -12.30
C ALA A 739 -7.63 36.47 -13.06
N LEU A 740 -6.54 35.75 -12.80
CA LEU A 740 -5.26 35.94 -13.49
C LEU A 740 -5.10 34.91 -14.60
N SER A 741 -4.72 35.36 -15.79
CA SER A 741 -4.34 34.46 -16.90
C SER A 741 -3.08 33.65 -16.55
N GLY A 742 -2.76 32.62 -17.32
CA GLY A 742 -1.51 31.86 -17.14
C GLY A 742 -0.26 32.75 -17.18
N GLY A 743 -0.16 33.63 -18.19
CA GLY A 743 0.96 34.56 -18.32
C GLY A 743 1.01 35.64 -17.24
N GLU A 744 -0.14 36.06 -16.71
CA GLU A 744 -0.20 36.98 -15.57
C GLU A 744 0.31 36.33 -14.28
N ARG A 745 -0.08 35.07 -14.02
CA ARG A 745 0.45 34.29 -12.89
C ARG A 745 1.97 34.09 -13.00
N GLN A 746 2.46 33.80 -14.20
CA GLN A 746 3.89 33.66 -14.46
C GLN A 746 4.66 34.96 -14.20
N ARG A 747 4.14 36.11 -14.65
CA ARG A 747 4.78 37.40 -14.36
C ARG A 747 4.75 37.75 -12.87
N LEU A 748 3.71 37.35 -12.14
CA LEU A 748 3.66 37.55 -10.69
C LEU A 748 4.74 36.71 -9.97
N THR A 749 4.97 35.46 -10.39
CA THR A 749 6.08 34.65 -9.85
C THR A 749 7.46 35.15 -10.29
N ILE A 750 7.57 35.73 -11.49
CA ILE A 750 8.79 36.45 -11.90
C ILE A 750 9.04 37.67 -11.00
N ALA A 751 8.02 38.46 -10.66
CA ALA A 751 8.16 39.57 -9.73
C ALA A 751 8.67 39.09 -8.35
N ARG A 752 8.16 37.96 -7.86
CA ARG A 752 8.66 37.30 -6.65
C ARG A 752 10.14 36.92 -6.77
N ALA A 753 10.56 36.35 -7.90
CA ALA A 753 11.95 35.97 -8.14
C ALA A 753 12.89 37.18 -8.29
N ILE A 754 12.42 38.28 -8.89
CA ILE A 754 13.15 39.55 -8.99
C ILE A 754 13.38 40.09 -7.58
N LEU A 755 12.33 40.16 -6.76
CA LEU A 755 12.42 40.69 -5.40
C LEU A 755 13.33 39.84 -4.49
N ALA A 756 13.32 38.51 -4.68
CA ALA A 756 14.19 37.57 -3.96
C ALA A 756 15.68 37.77 -4.27
N ASP A 757 16.01 38.33 -5.44
CA ASP A 757 17.37 38.71 -5.84
C ASP A 757 18.46 37.64 -5.67
N THR A 758 18.12 36.38 -5.99
CA THR A 758 19.05 35.25 -5.89
C THR A 758 20.16 35.29 -6.96
N PRO A 759 21.43 35.00 -6.61
CA PRO A 759 22.57 35.00 -7.55
C PRO A 759 22.54 33.86 -8.57
N VAL A 760 21.96 32.71 -8.21
CA VAL A 760 21.76 31.57 -9.11
C VAL A 760 20.27 31.41 -9.39
N LEU A 761 19.90 31.29 -10.66
CA LEU A 761 18.51 31.20 -11.09
C LEU A 761 18.28 29.99 -11.98
N ILE A 762 17.25 29.20 -11.66
CA ILE A 762 16.79 28.08 -12.47
C ILE A 762 15.49 28.49 -13.18
N LEU A 763 15.45 28.35 -14.50
CA LEU A 763 14.28 28.67 -15.33
C LEU A 763 13.80 27.43 -16.05
N ASP A 764 12.54 27.05 -15.84
CA ASP A 764 11.85 26.03 -16.64
C ASP A 764 10.84 26.71 -17.58
N GLU A 765 10.90 26.36 -18.86
CA GLU A 765 10.39 27.16 -19.99
C GLU A 765 9.02 27.84 -19.77
N ALA A 766 9.05 29.15 -19.53
CA ALA A 766 7.94 29.96 -19.03
C ALA A 766 6.94 30.48 -20.10
N THR A 767 7.00 30.00 -21.35
CA THR A 767 6.19 30.54 -22.47
C THR A 767 5.15 29.57 -23.05
N ALA A 768 5.01 28.36 -22.50
CA ALA A 768 4.20 27.30 -23.11
C ALA A 768 2.68 27.56 -23.15
N PHE A 769 2.15 28.57 -22.43
CA PHE A 769 0.71 28.79 -22.27
C PHE A 769 0.25 30.26 -22.35
N ALA A 770 1.10 31.14 -22.87
CA ALA A 770 0.79 32.57 -22.98
C ALA A 770 0.20 32.89 -24.36
N ASP A 771 -0.82 33.76 -24.40
CA ASP A 771 -1.17 34.46 -25.65
C ASP A 771 0.05 35.28 -26.15
N PRO A 772 0.17 35.60 -27.45
CA PRO A 772 1.37 36.23 -28.00
C PRO A 772 1.79 37.54 -27.30
N GLU A 773 0.82 38.32 -26.80
CA GLU A 773 1.09 39.54 -26.02
C GLU A 773 1.66 39.19 -24.64
N SER A 774 1.05 38.25 -23.92
CA SER A 774 1.60 37.72 -22.67
C SER A 774 2.98 37.07 -22.85
N GLU A 775 3.25 36.39 -23.96
CA GLU A 775 4.55 35.76 -24.24
C GLU A 775 5.65 36.83 -24.36
N TYR A 776 5.38 37.92 -25.08
CA TYR A 776 6.27 39.05 -25.18
C TYR A 776 6.57 39.69 -23.82
N LEU A 777 5.54 39.93 -23.00
CA LEU A 777 5.69 40.54 -21.69
C LEU A 777 6.42 39.62 -20.70
N VAL A 778 6.20 38.30 -20.77
CA VAL A 778 6.94 37.30 -19.98
C VAL A 778 8.40 37.28 -20.40
N GLN A 779 8.72 37.27 -21.71
CA GLN A 779 10.12 37.33 -22.16
C GLN A 779 10.83 38.60 -21.71
N GLN A 780 10.15 39.76 -21.77
CA GLN A 780 10.72 41.00 -21.28
C GLN A 780 11.00 40.96 -19.78
N ALA A 781 10.10 40.35 -19.00
CA ALA A 781 10.29 40.13 -17.57
C ALA A 781 11.48 39.18 -17.29
N LEU A 782 11.60 38.08 -18.04
CA LEU A 782 12.72 37.14 -17.93
C LEU A 782 14.06 37.81 -18.28
N ASN A 783 14.12 38.62 -19.33
CA ASN A 783 15.34 39.34 -19.72
C ASN A 783 15.85 40.28 -18.62
N ARG A 784 14.95 40.84 -17.81
CA ARG A 784 15.34 41.63 -16.63
C ARG A 784 15.78 40.74 -15.48
N LEU A 785 15.07 39.64 -15.25
CA LEU A 785 15.36 38.68 -14.18
C LEU A 785 16.71 37.97 -14.38
N THR A 786 17.12 37.65 -15.61
CA THR A 786 18.34 36.89 -15.91
C THR A 786 19.63 37.73 -15.89
N LYS A 787 19.51 39.06 -15.82
CA LYS A 787 20.64 39.97 -15.89
C LYS A 787 21.52 39.85 -14.63
N ASP A 788 22.84 39.84 -14.82
CA ASP A 788 23.86 39.88 -13.76
C ASP A 788 23.80 38.68 -12.79
N ARG A 789 23.35 37.51 -13.28
CA ARG A 789 23.17 36.27 -12.48
C ARG A 789 23.66 35.04 -13.21
N THR A 790 23.98 33.98 -12.47
CA THR A 790 24.23 32.65 -13.02
C THR A 790 22.90 31.98 -13.32
N VAL A 791 22.61 31.67 -14.59
CA VAL A 791 21.29 31.16 -14.99
C VAL A 791 21.41 29.76 -15.57
N LEU A 792 20.60 28.83 -15.07
CA LEU A 792 20.36 27.51 -15.66
C LEU A 792 18.96 27.48 -16.29
N VAL A 793 18.88 27.38 -17.60
CA VAL A 793 17.61 27.36 -18.35
C VAL A 793 17.34 25.96 -18.89
N ILE A 794 16.18 25.39 -18.62
CA ILE A 794 15.67 24.21 -19.33
C ILE A 794 14.95 24.69 -20.59
N ALA A 795 15.46 24.31 -21.76
CA ALA A 795 14.88 24.69 -23.05
C ALA A 795 14.21 23.51 -23.76
N HIS A 796 12.91 23.69 -24.01
CA HIS A 796 12.05 22.97 -24.94
C HIS A 796 12.01 23.65 -26.33
N ARG A 797 12.17 24.98 -26.41
CA ARG A 797 12.30 25.75 -27.66
C ARG A 797 13.73 26.20 -27.88
N LEU A 798 14.44 25.53 -28.78
CA LEU A 798 15.87 25.83 -29.03
C LEU A 798 16.13 27.28 -29.49
N HIS A 799 15.19 27.94 -30.16
CA HIS A 799 15.38 29.33 -30.61
C HIS A 799 15.51 30.33 -29.46
N THR A 800 15.05 29.99 -28.25
CA THR A 800 15.13 30.85 -27.07
C THR A 800 16.52 30.86 -26.42
N ILE A 801 17.39 29.89 -26.78
CA ILE A 801 18.69 29.67 -26.15
C ILE A 801 19.87 29.86 -27.12
N THR A 802 19.64 30.43 -28.30
CA THR A 802 20.70 30.71 -29.28
C THR A 802 21.77 31.66 -28.76
N HIS A 803 21.41 32.52 -27.80
CA HIS A 803 22.29 33.48 -27.14
C HIS A 803 22.86 32.99 -25.81
N ALA A 804 22.63 31.72 -25.43
CA ALA A 804 23.22 31.18 -24.21
C ALA A 804 24.75 31.09 -24.34
N ASP A 805 25.47 31.49 -23.28
CA ASP A 805 26.92 31.41 -23.21
C ASP A 805 27.42 29.96 -23.29
N GLN A 806 26.60 29.04 -22.78
CA GLN A 806 26.87 27.61 -22.80
C GLN A 806 25.58 26.82 -23.03
N ILE A 807 25.61 25.86 -23.95
CA ILE A 807 24.52 24.90 -24.19
C ILE A 807 25.05 23.51 -23.86
N VAL A 808 24.28 22.76 -23.07
CA VAL A 808 24.57 21.40 -22.65
C VAL A 808 23.49 20.48 -23.19
N VAL A 809 23.88 19.53 -24.04
CA VAL A 809 22.97 18.56 -24.65
C VAL A 809 22.96 17.31 -23.80
N LEU A 810 21.82 16.97 -23.20
CA LEU A 810 21.62 15.73 -22.45
C LEU A 810 20.97 14.67 -23.34
N ASP A 811 21.49 13.44 -23.28
CA ASP A 811 20.89 12.27 -23.92
C ASP A 811 21.06 11.02 -23.04
N GLY A 812 19.98 10.28 -22.81
CA GLY A 812 20.00 9.06 -21.99
C GLY A 812 20.51 9.20 -20.54
N GLY A 813 20.53 10.43 -19.99
CA GLY A 813 21.03 10.74 -18.65
C GLY A 813 22.50 11.20 -18.59
N HIS A 814 23.18 11.33 -19.73
CA HIS A 814 24.56 11.79 -19.84
C HIS A 814 24.66 13.11 -20.61
N ILE A 815 25.76 13.85 -20.44
CA ILE A 815 26.10 14.98 -21.32
C ILE A 815 26.65 14.41 -22.63
N ALA A 816 25.94 14.64 -23.73
CA ALA A 816 26.36 14.26 -25.07
C ALA A 816 27.28 15.32 -25.71
N GLU A 817 26.93 16.60 -25.55
CA GLU A 817 27.65 17.73 -26.16
C GLU A 817 27.63 18.96 -25.25
N THR A 818 28.62 19.83 -25.37
CA THR A 818 28.66 21.13 -24.68
C THR A 818 29.36 22.17 -25.55
N GLY A 819 28.79 23.37 -25.68
CA GLY A 819 29.38 24.45 -26.47
C GLY A 819 28.42 25.61 -26.69
N THR A 820 28.80 26.55 -27.54
CA THR A 820 27.91 27.64 -27.99
C THR A 820 26.98 27.15 -29.10
N HIS A 821 25.92 27.90 -29.39
CA HIS A 821 24.98 27.58 -30.48
C HIS A 821 25.70 27.32 -31.83
N GLU A 822 26.57 28.25 -32.23
CA GLU A 822 27.32 28.17 -33.49
C GLU A 822 28.29 26.98 -33.48
N GLY A 823 28.97 26.73 -32.36
CA GLY A 823 29.91 25.62 -32.21
C GLY A 823 29.23 24.26 -32.31
N LEU A 824 28.05 24.11 -31.69
CA LEU A 824 27.28 22.87 -31.72
C LEU A 824 26.60 22.62 -33.08
N LEU A 825 26.26 23.67 -33.83
CA LEU A 825 25.76 23.55 -35.19
C LEU A 825 26.84 23.13 -36.20
N ALA A 826 28.07 23.64 -36.05
CA ALA A 826 29.18 23.26 -36.92
C ALA A 826 29.58 21.78 -36.77
N GLY A 827 29.29 21.17 -35.62
CA GLY A 827 29.58 19.78 -35.32
C GLY A 827 31.07 19.50 -35.05
N VAL A 828 31.38 18.26 -34.66
CA VAL A 828 32.77 17.82 -34.41
C VAL A 828 33.31 17.15 -35.66
N ASN A 829 34.42 17.64 -36.22
CA ASN A 829 35.06 17.12 -37.44
C ASN A 829 34.12 17.05 -38.68
N GLY A 830 33.18 17.99 -38.80
CA GLY A 830 32.24 18.06 -39.94
C GLY A 830 31.11 17.03 -39.92
N LYS A 831 30.93 16.27 -38.83
CA LYS A 831 29.77 15.40 -38.63
C LYS A 831 28.73 16.11 -37.76
N ALA A 832 27.47 16.08 -38.21
CA ALA A 832 26.34 16.64 -37.48
C ALA A 832 26.17 15.96 -36.12
N GLY A 833 26.21 16.77 -35.06
CA GLY A 833 26.00 16.34 -33.68
C GLY A 833 24.51 16.16 -33.32
N ARG A 834 24.25 15.75 -32.07
CA ARG A 834 22.91 15.61 -31.49
C ARG A 834 22.18 16.94 -31.45
N TYR A 835 22.88 18.04 -31.12
CA TYR A 835 22.29 19.39 -31.15
C TYR A 835 21.78 19.78 -32.54
N HIS A 836 22.59 19.53 -33.58
CA HIS A 836 22.24 19.85 -34.96
C HIS A 836 20.98 19.09 -35.41
N GLN A 837 20.85 17.81 -35.05
CA GLN A 837 19.63 17.03 -35.32
C GLN A 837 18.40 17.65 -34.65
N LEU A 838 18.50 17.98 -33.35
CA LEU A 838 17.43 18.61 -32.59
C LEU A 838 17.03 19.96 -33.21
N TRP A 839 18.01 20.76 -33.63
CA TRP A 839 17.80 22.05 -34.27
C TRP A 839 17.08 21.93 -35.63
N GLN A 840 17.50 20.99 -36.47
CA GLN A 840 16.87 20.75 -37.77
C GLN A 840 15.42 20.27 -37.62
N THR A 841 15.17 19.35 -36.69
CA THR A 841 13.80 18.89 -36.40
C THR A 841 12.93 20.02 -35.86
N GLY A 842 13.49 20.93 -35.05
CA GLY A 842 12.80 22.11 -34.57
C GLY A 842 12.40 23.11 -35.67
N ARG A 843 13.24 23.27 -36.72
CA ARG A 843 12.92 24.15 -37.86
C ARG A 843 11.85 23.58 -38.78
N SER A 844 11.79 22.26 -38.99
CA SER A 844 10.75 21.65 -39.84
C SER A 844 9.35 21.71 -39.24
N LEU A 845 9.21 22.09 -37.96
CA LEU A 845 7.93 22.24 -37.26
C LEU A 845 7.41 23.70 -37.24
N HIS A 846 8.20 24.68 -37.69
CA HIS A 846 7.74 26.07 -37.83
C HIS A 846 7.09 26.29 -39.22
N PRO A 847 5.80 26.69 -39.32
CA PRO A 847 5.08 26.81 -40.60
C PRO A 847 5.56 27.89 -41.58
N GLY A 848 6.69 28.57 -41.30
CA GLY A 848 7.18 29.71 -42.08
C GLY A 848 8.22 29.39 -43.16
N ASP A 849 8.95 28.28 -43.05
CA ASP A 849 10.14 28.02 -43.89
C ASP A 849 9.87 26.98 -45.01
N ALA A 850 8.65 26.45 -45.16
CA ALA A 850 8.31 25.43 -46.15
C ALA A 850 8.06 25.97 -47.59
N VAL A 851 8.35 27.23 -47.87
CA VAL A 851 8.05 27.88 -49.17
C VAL A 851 9.33 28.26 -49.92
N THR A 852 10.34 27.39 -50.05
CA THR A 852 11.44 27.59 -51.03
C THR A 852 12.11 26.29 -51.52
N ALA A 853 11.40 25.16 -51.56
CA ALA A 853 11.95 23.93 -52.13
C ALA A 853 10.94 23.24 -53.04
N GLY A 854 10.63 23.90 -54.15
CA GLY A 854 9.71 23.40 -55.17
C GLY A 854 9.79 24.24 -56.44
N ASP A 855 11.00 24.38 -57.00
CA ASP A 855 11.19 24.67 -58.43
C ASP A 855 12.68 24.54 -58.80
N ALA A 856 13.07 23.37 -59.29
CA ALA A 856 14.01 23.17 -60.39
C ALA A 856 14.35 21.67 -60.56
N ARG A 857 13.76 21.09 -61.62
CA ARG A 857 14.03 19.82 -62.31
C ARG A 857 13.33 18.56 -61.80
#